data_AF-A0A8J3VT29-F1
#
_entry.id   AF-A0A8J3VT29-F1
#
_cell.length_a   1.000
_cell.length_b   1.000
_cell.length_c   1.000
_cell.angle_alpha   90.00
_cell.angle_beta   90.00
_cell.angle_gamma   90.00
#
_symmetry.space_group_name_H-M   'P 1'
#
loop_
_entity.id
_entity.type
_entity.pdbx_description
1 polymer ?
#
loop_
_entity_poly.entity_id
_entity_poly.type
_entity_poly.pdbx_seq_one_letter_code
_entity_poly.pdbx_strand_id
1 'polypeptide(L)'
;MFVPLPQAARHRARTGAAALGVGVLLATLVSWLPAETAFGSTGLPVVENFEGTLPITTASPGIFPFGSDAASTPTLTQVAVADRPGGAADNHGLDVTYHVGTYGGFSNNLSTAQNWSAYGGFSFWVKETATGQRIEFEVKDGGTDGEHAELWQSFFTDSATGWQQIKVPFGDFVKRTDYQPSGAPSDNTLNLTSMWGYAVNLAGSSSGDLIFDDVVLYGTAQPTVTVANDVYVTDQGGSASVGVVANQPGGGPLGDDVSVGYTLGGGTAVAGTDFTAGSGTLTFPAGTPSGTVKTIAVQTSGGHPASVAKTIPVKLTATGATLSGSGATVVINAHGLPYLNPALPIAQRVADLMSRMSLQDKVGQMTQAERAAVAGGGDIATYRLGSILSGGGSVPTPNTPQAWADMVDNFQLHAQATPLQIPIIYGEDSVHGDNNLQGATVFPHDIGMGATRDPGLAEQEGRITATETRATGVQWAFAPCVCVTRDERWGRSYEAFGEDPALVQLMETVIDGLQNNGNLADPTAVLATAKHYLGDGGTQYGSSTNGTYTIDQGVTYATQQQVDALYLPPYQTAVDKGVGAVMPSYSSLQILGKDSAPVKMHARTDMLTGVLKNQLGFKGFVVSDWNGIDQIGPDYKNDVKVSVNAGIDMVMAPYSYKDFITDLTALAGSGDVTTARINDAVSRIVTQKFELGLFDHPYSDRTNLPTIGDAAHRQVARQAAAESQVLLKNAGNVLPLSKTAKVYVAGSNADDLGNQTGGWTLSWQGQSGPGDVGTTILAGMKQVAPHATITYSKDASAPTAGYNVGVVVVGETPYAEGVGDVGNGHTLQLSVADRAAVDKVCGAMKCVVMTVSGRPLDITGIVPEAAGVVASWLPGTEGEGVADVLFGANPFTGRLPETWAKAESQLPINVGDATYDPLYAYGWGLRTDNGRNRLDAVRDQLAGVHGDRDIAAAVSALGRALTPGWWNKDGTVRDAKQVLGALQDATNALNRSRRDTFDQDNAVVSVARDVAQARIANGGPAAMPLTASLTANAEHALLTGRPDQAVSLLTQAYTKAGLA
;
A
#
# COMPACT_ATOMS: atom_id res chain seq x y z
N MET A 1 -48.30 41.74 32.01
CA MET A 1 -49.63 41.83 31.39
C MET A 1 -49.76 40.63 30.46
N PHE A 2 -50.16 39.48 30.99
CA PHE A 2 -51.55 38.98 31.12
C PHE A 2 -52.13 38.46 29.79
N VAL A 3 -51.98 37.14 29.62
CA VAL A 3 -52.92 36.16 29.02
C VAL A 3 -54.35 36.43 29.55
N PRO A 4 -55.51 36.20 28.87
CA PRO A 4 -55.89 34.99 28.11
C PRO A 4 -56.86 35.13 26.89
N LEU A 5 -57.10 33.96 26.24
CA LEU A 5 -58.26 33.49 25.43
C LEU A 5 -59.65 34.09 25.84
N PRO A 6 -60.76 34.07 25.04
CA PRO A 6 -61.22 32.95 24.18
C PRO A 6 -62.12 33.24 22.92
N GLN A 7 -62.39 32.15 22.18
CA GLN A 7 -63.54 31.75 21.33
C GLN A 7 -64.68 32.74 21.00
N ALA A 8 -65.11 32.79 19.73
CA ALA A 8 -66.39 32.20 19.27
C ALA A 8 -66.69 32.44 17.77
N ALA A 9 -67.36 31.44 17.18
CA ALA A 9 -67.61 31.17 15.78
C ALA A 9 -68.64 32.06 15.06
N ARG A 10 -68.59 32.07 13.72
CA ARG A 10 -69.73 31.70 12.84
C ARG A 10 -69.28 31.31 11.42
N HIS A 11 -70.13 30.50 10.79
CA HIS A 11 -69.82 29.40 9.87
C HIS A 11 -70.28 29.63 8.41
N ARG A 12 -69.76 28.75 7.52
CA ARG A 12 -70.20 28.30 6.16
C ARG A 12 -69.62 29.10 4.97
N ALA A 13 -69.07 28.50 3.91
CA ALA A 13 -69.16 27.12 3.41
C ALA A 13 -67.95 26.69 2.51
N ARG A 14 -67.56 25.42 2.69
CA ARG A 14 -67.05 24.41 1.72
C ARG A 14 -65.97 24.77 0.69
N THR A 15 -64.74 24.40 1.01
CA THR A 15 -63.76 23.75 0.11
C THR A 15 -62.97 22.73 0.94
N GLY A 16 -62.93 21.46 0.52
CA GLY A 16 -62.28 20.37 1.25
C GLY A 16 -60.87 20.07 0.74
N ALA A 17 -59.92 20.10 1.66
CA ALA A 17 -58.70 19.28 1.71
C ALA A 17 -58.86 18.42 3.00
N ALA A 18 -58.28 17.24 3.23
CA ALA A 18 -57.11 16.56 2.72
C ALA A 18 -57.20 15.04 3.09
N ALA A 19 -56.13 14.31 2.76
CA ALA A 19 -55.63 13.07 3.37
C ALA A 19 -56.26 11.72 2.94
N LEU A 20 -55.43 10.92 2.28
CA LEU A 20 -55.33 9.45 2.33
C LEU A 20 -53.90 9.17 1.85
N GLY A 21 -52.98 8.59 2.64
CA GLY A 21 -53.15 7.35 3.39
C GLY A 21 -52.62 6.22 2.51
N VAL A 22 -51.29 6.08 2.47
CA VAL A 22 -50.58 5.03 1.74
C VAL A 22 -50.84 3.71 2.45
N GLY A 23 -51.77 2.93 1.88
CA GLY A 23 -52.07 1.56 2.26
C GLY A 23 -51.48 0.61 1.24
N VAL A 24 -50.54 -0.21 1.70
CA VAL A 24 -50.02 -1.42 1.04
C VAL A 24 -51.19 -2.34 0.69
N LEU A 25 -51.25 -2.79 -0.57
CA LEU A 25 -52.03 -3.97 -0.95
C LEU A 25 -51.22 -4.79 -1.96
N LEU A 26 -50.51 -5.80 -1.44
CA LEU A 26 -50.31 -7.06 -2.14
C LEU A 26 -51.70 -7.67 -2.38
N ALA A 27 -51.99 -8.10 -3.62
CA ALA A 27 -52.54 -9.41 -3.94
C ALA A 27 -52.95 -9.53 -5.41
N THR A 28 -52.72 -10.73 -5.95
CA THR A 28 -53.39 -11.39 -7.09
C THR A 28 -52.92 -11.09 -8.51
N LEU A 29 -52.11 -12.01 -9.04
CA LEU A 29 -52.33 -12.68 -10.33
C LEU A 29 -51.47 -13.96 -10.37
N VAL A 30 -51.92 -15.00 -9.63
CA VAL A 30 -51.50 -16.38 -9.88
C VAL A 30 -52.58 -17.01 -10.75
N SER A 31 -52.24 -17.22 -12.02
CA SER A 31 -52.98 -18.06 -12.93
C SER A 31 -52.86 -19.52 -12.51
N TRP A 32 -54.00 -20.19 -12.37
CA TRP A 32 -54.10 -21.64 -12.18
C TRP A 32 -53.47 -22.41 -13.34
N LEU A 33 -52.51 -23.28 -13.01
CA LEU A 33 -52.15 -24.47 -13.78
C LEU A 33 -52.09 -25.66 -12.79
N PRO A 34 -52.41 -26.88 -13.25
CA PRO A 34 -52.74 -28.01 -12.38
C PRO A 34 -51.52 -28.56 -11.63
N ALA A 35 -51.78 -29.32 -10.58
CA ALA A 35 -50.77 -30.05 -9.79
C ALA A 35 -49.80 -30.80 -10.71
N GLU A 36 -48.57 -30.29 -10.83
CA GLU A 36 -47.46 -31.04 -11.40
C GLU A 36 -47.08 -32.15 -10.43
N THR A 37 -47.02 -33.34 -10.97
CA THR A 37 -46.52 -34.56 -10.33
C THR A 37 -45.15 -34.34 -9.72
N ALA A 38 -44.96 -34.76 -8.47
CA ALA A 38 -43.65 -34.86 -7.85
C ALA A 38 -42.69 -35.63 -8.78
N PHE A 39 -41.63 -34.96 -9.23
CA PHE A 39 -40.54 -35.62 -9.94
C PHE A 39 -39.84 -36.58 -8.97
N GLY A 40 -39.70 -37.85 -9.37
CA GLY A 40 -38.91 -38.82 -8.62
C GLY A 40 -37.45 -38.36 -8.52
N SER A 41 -36.83 -38.57 -7.35
CA SER A 41 -35.45 -38.16 -6.99
C SER A 41 -34.34 -38.85 -7.80
N THR A 42 -34.65 -39.59 -8.85
CA THR A 42 -33.63 -40.27 -9.65
C THR A 42 -32.96 -39.28 -10.62
N GLY A 43 -31.80 -38.73 -10.22
CA GLY A 43 -30.86 -38.09 -11.15
C GLY A 43 -30.32 -36.71 -10.77
N LEU A 44 -30.71 -36.13 -9.63
CA LEU A 44 -30.12 -34.89 -9.13
C LEU A 44 -28.92 -35.17 -8.21
N PRO A 45 -27.87 -34.32 -8.19
CA PRO A 45 -26.76 -34.48 -7.27
C PRO A 45 -27.21 -34.17 -5.86
N VAL A 46 -27.11 -35.19 -5.01
CA VAL A 46 -27.43 -35.11 -3.59
C VAL A 46 -26.23 -34.50 -2.86
N VAL A 47 -26.46 -33.42 -2.14
CA VAL A 47 -25.49 -32.86 -1.18
C VAL A 47 -25.59 -33.65 0.13
N GLU A 48 -26.81 -33.87 0.61
CA GLU A 48 -27.12 -34.74 1.76
C GLU A 48 -28.58 -35.20 1.67
N ASN A 49 -28.85 -36.50 1.85
CA ASN A 49 -30.20 -37.07 1.82
C ASN A 49 -30.64 -37.70 3.15
N PHE A 50 -29.77 -37.73 4.15
CA PHE A 50 -30.06 -38.25 5.48
C PHE A 50 -30.52 -39.71 5.54
N GLU A 51 -30.26 -40.54 4.52
CA GLU A 51 -30.68 -41.96 4.50
C GLU A 51 -29.60 -42.93 5.03
N GLY A 52 -28.35 -42.48 5.11
CA GLY A 52 -27.24 -43.28 5.61
C GLY A 52 -27.18 -43.37 7.14
N THR A 53 -26.19 -44.08 7.69
CA THR A 53 -25.83 -43.92 9.11
C THR A 53 -25.27 -42.51 9.27
N LEU A 54 -26.11 -41.57 9.72
CA LEU A 54 -25.77 -40.16 9.81
C LEU A 54 -24.73 -39.92 10.92
N PRO A 55 -23.47 -39.57 10.62
CA PRO A 55 -22.52 -39.23 11.66
C PRO A 55 -22.76 -37.78 12.08
N ILE A 56 -23.65 -37.56 13.05
CA ILE A 56 -23.73 -36.28 13.74
C ILE A 56 -22.44 -36.13 14.55
N THR A 57 -21.61 -35.18 14.15
CA THR A 57 -20.28 -34.91 14.69
C THR A 57 -20.32 -33.79 15.72
N THR A 58 -19.19 -33.53 16.37
CA THR A 58 -19.02 -32.39 17.29
C THR A 58 -18.33 -31.19 16.64
N ALA A 59 -17.80 -31.33 15.41
CA ALA A 59 -17.06 -30.30 14.67
C ALA A 59 -16.85 -30.72 13.20
N SER A 60 -16.43 -29.75 12.36
CA SER A 60 -16.08 -29.94 10.94
C SER A 60 -15.00 -31.01 10.69
N PRO A 61 -15.05 -31.77 9.57
CA PRO A 61 -16.14 -31.82 8.59
C PRO A 61 -17.29 -32.74 9.05
N GLY A 62 -18.48 -32.54 8.48
CA GLY A 62 -19.69 -33.30 8.77
C GLY A 62 -20.84 -32.42 9.25
N ILE A 63 -21.90 -33.06 9.76
CA ILE A 63 -23.08 -32.40 10.30
C ILE A 63 -22.88 -32.18 11.80
N PHE A 64 -22.94 -30.95 12.29
CA PHE A 64 -22.78 -30.62 13.71
C PHE A 64 -23.61 -29.39 14.11
N PRO A 65 -24.15 -29.35 15.35
CA PRO A 65 -24.86 -28.19 15.85
C PRO A 65 -23.88 -27.14 16.40
N PHE A 66 -24.30 -25.88 16.39
CA PHE A 66 -23.58 -24.76 17.01
C PHE A 66 -24.55 -23.82 17.74
N GLY A 67 -24.05 -23.05 18.71
CA GLY A 67 -24.82 -22.05 19.43
C GLY A 67 -23.98 -21.17 20.33
N SER A 68 -24.55 -20.04 20.77
CA SER A 68 -23.90 -19.10 21.70
C SER A 68 -23.58 -19.70 23.06
N ASP A 69 -24.31 -20.74 23.44
CA ASP A 69 -24.18 -21.50 24.66
C ASP A 69 -24.80 -22.90 24.47
N ALA A 70 -24.64 -23.75 25.49
CA ALA A 70 -25.16 -25.11 25.45
C ALA A 70 -26.70 -25.18 25.34
N ALA A 71 -27.43 -24.16 25.81
CA ALA A 71 -28.89 -24.12 25.70
C ALA A 71 -29.35 -23.72 24.30
N SER A 72 -28.58 -22.86 23.63
CA SER A 72 -28.80 -22.37 22.26
C SER A 72 -28.26 -23.31 21.18
N THR A 73 -27.61 -24.41 21.57
CA THR A 73 -27.11 -25.44 20.65
C THR A 73 -28.22 -26.47 20.40
N PRO A 74 -28.73 -26.62 19.16
CA PRO A 74 -29.86 -27.51 18.88
C PRO A 74 -29.48 -28.99 19.04
N THR A 75 -30.49 -29.80 19.33
CA THR A 75 -30.36 -31.27 19.31
C THR A 75 -30.69 -31.77 17.91
N LEU A 76 -29.76 -32.54 17.33
CA LEU A 76 -29.90 -33.12 16.01
C LEU A 76 -30.16 -34.62 16.15
N THR A 77 -31.20 -35.13 15.50
CA THR A 77 -31.51 -36.57 15.49
C THR A 77 -32.02 -37.02 14.13
N GLN A 78 -31.59 -38.19 13.68
CA GLN A 78 -32.16 -38.82 12.50
C GLN A 78 -33.50 -39.47 12.87
N VAL A 79 -34.57 -39.17 12.13
CA VAL A 79 -35.92 -39.69 12.39
C VAL A 79 -36.54 -40.26 11.12
N ALA A 80 -37.36 -41.31 11.25
CA ALA A 80 -38.09 -41.88 10.12
C ALA A 80 -39.25 -40.97 9.70
N VAL A 81 -39.34 -40.67 8.41
CA VAL A 81 -40.28 -39.69 7.82
C VAL A 81 -40.97 -40.26 6.57
N ALA A 82 -41.69 -41.37 6.76
CA ALA A 82 -42.43 -42.02 5.68
C ALA A 82 -43.53 -41.13 5.03
N ASP A 83 -43.84 -39.98 5.60
CA ASP A 83 -44.83 -39.02 5.09
C ASP A 83 -44.24 -37.91 4.19
N ARG A 84 -42.92 -37.93 3.93
CA ARG A 84 -42.25 -36.98 3.04
C ARG A 84 -42.67 -37.20 1.57
N PRO A 85 -43.22 -36.20 0.88
CA PRO A 85 -43.69 -36.37 -0.50
C PRO A 85 -42.60 -36.88 -1.45
N GLY A 86 -42.91 -37.94 -2.19
CA GLY A 86 -41.98 -38.57 -3.13
C GLY A 86 -40.88 -39.42 -2.48
N GLY A 87 -40.95 -39.65 -1.15
CA GLY A 87 -39.94 -40.41 -0.40
C GLY A 87 -40.13 -41.91 -0.46
N ALA A 88 -39.05 -42.63 -0.16
CA ALA A 88 -39.13 -44.06 0.02
C ALA A 88 -39.92 -44.41 1.29
N ALA A 89 -40.40 -45.65 1.41
CA ALA A 89 -41.17 -46.06 2.59
C ALA A 89 -40.32 -46.07 3.88
N ASP A 90 -39.00 -46.18 3.72
CA ASP A 90 -37.97 -46.18 4.75
C ASP A 90 -37.19 -44.86 4.81
N ASN A 91 -37.78 -43.76 4.35
CA ASN A 91 -37.14 -42.44 4.32
C ASN A 91 -36.80 -41.92 5.73
N HIS A 92 -35.66 -41.25 5.86
CA HIS A 92 -35.19 -40.60 7.08
C HIS A 92 -34.91 -39.11 6.83
N GLY A 93 -35.05 -38.30 7.87
CA GLY A 93 -34.76 -36.87 7.83
C GLY A 93 -33.97 -36.44 9.07
N LEU A 94 -33.39 -35.26 9.01
CA LEU A 94 -32.71 -34.62 10.14
C LEU A 94 -33.72 -33.79 10.93
N ASP A 95 -34.09 -34.30 12.10
CA ASP A 95 -34.86 -33.58 13.10
C ASP A 95 -33.96 -32.59 13.85
N VAL A 96 -34.41 -31.35 13.94
CA VAL A 96 -33.70 -30.22 14.55
C VAL A 96 -34.61 -29.62 15.61
N THR A 97 -34.45 -30.08 16.84
CA THR A 97 -35.15 -29.51 18.00
C THR A 97 -34.29 -28.41 18.62
N TYR A 98 -34.83 -27.20 18.73
CA TYR A 98 -34.05 -26.04 19.14
C TYR A 98 -34.75 -25.13 20.15
N HIS A 99 -33.93 -24.47 20.96
CA HIS A 99 -34.28 -23.32 21.79
C HIS A 99 -33.11 -22.33 21.74
N VAL A 100 -33.19 -21.29 20.91
CA VAL A 100 -32.06 -20.37 20.68
C VAL A 100 -32.25 -19.09 21.46
N GLY A 101 -31.30 -18.77 22.34
CA GLY A 101 -31.27 -17.50 23.07
C GLY A 101 -30.78 -16.35 22.19
N THR A 102 -29.53 -16.45 21.73
CA THR A 102 -28.87 -15.41 20.92
C THR A 102 -28.65 -15.86 19.48
N TYR A 103 -27.82 -16.88 19.26
CA TYR A 103 -27.61 -17.51 17.96
C TYR A 103 -27.41 -19.01 18.13
N GLY A 104 -27.82 -19.78 17.13
CA GLY A 104 -27.71 -21.23 17.11
C GLY A 104 -28.20 -21.81 15.80
N GLY A 105 -27.83 -23.05 15.52
CA GLY A 105 -28.08 -23.67 14.23
C GLY A 105 -27.31 -24.96 14.06
N PHE A 106 -27.24 -25.42 12.81
CA PHE A 106 -26.37 -26.53 12.45
C PHE A 106 -25.67 -26.26 11.13
N SER A 107 -24.50 -26.87 10.97
CA SER A 107 -23.71 -26.82 9.75
C SER A 107 -23.54 -28.22 9.19
N ASN A 108 -23.46 -28.31 7.86
CA ASN A 108 -22.94 -29.48 7.16
C ASN A 108 -21.74 -29.05 6.33
N ASN A 109 -20.54 -29.40 6.79
CA ASN A 109 -19.30 -29.12 6.09
C ASN A 109 -18.82 -30.34 5.33
N LEU A 110 -18.54 -30.16 4.05
CA LEU A 110 -18.00 -31.20 3.19
C LEU A 110 -16.52 -31.44 3.50
N SER A 111 -16.08 -32.70 3.41
CA SER A 111 -14.67 -33.07 3.60
C SER A 111 -13.76 -32.62 2.46
N THR A 112 -14.35 -32.30 1.31
CA THR A 112 -13.67 -31.77 0.11
C THR A 112 -14.61 -30.81 -0.61
N ALA A 113 -14.05 -29.77 -1.22
CA ALA A 113 -14.82 -28.83 -2.02
C ALA A 113 -15.51 -29.52 -3.20
N GLN A 114 -16.72 -29.08 -3.51
CA GLN A 114 -17.49 -29.52 -4.66
C GLN A 114 -17.67 -28.40 -5.69
N ASN A 115 -17.82 -28.77 -6.96
CA ASN A 115 -18.17 -27.84 -8.03
C ASN A 115 -19.68 -27.91 -8.29
N TRP A 116 -20.39 -26.86 -7.89
CA TRP A 116 -21.83 -26.68 -8.06
C TRP A 116 -22.20 -25.80 -9.27
N SER A 117 -21.21 -25.29 -10.01
CA SER A 117 -21.43 -24.33 -11.11
C SER A 117 -22.28 -24.88 -12.27
N ALA A 118 -22.45 -26.19 -12.39
CA ALA A 118 -23.31 -26.81 -13.41
C ALA A 118 -24.82 -26.71 -13.11
N TYR A 119 -25.21 -26.26 -11.92
CA TYR A 119 -26.59 -26.28 -11.43
C TYR A 119 -27.18 -24.87 -11.27
N GLY A 120 -28.50 -24.77 -11.39
CA GLY A 120 -29.21 -23.49 -11.34
C GLY A 120 -29.51 -23.01 -9.91
N GLY A 121 -29.51 -23.91 -8.93
CA GLY A 121 -29.76 -23.55 -7.55
C GLY A 121 -29.68 -24.71 -6.56
N PHE A 122 -30.04 -24.37 -5.32
CA PHE A 122 -29.98 -25.21 -4.14
C PHE A 122 -31.40 -25.48 -3.63
N SER A 123 -31.71 -26.72 -3.26
CA SER A 123 -33.04 -27.12 -2.79
C SER A 123 -32.96 -28.08 -1.63
N PHE A 124 -33.94 -28.02 -0.74
CA PHE A 124 -34.13 -28.99 0.33
C PHE A 124 -35.61 -29.10 0.68
N TRP A 125 -35.99 -30.22 1.28
CA TRP A 125 -37.28 -30.38 1.93
C TRP A 125 -37.19 -29.98 3.39
N VAL A 126 -38.24 -29.34 3.89
CA VAL A 126 -38.39 -29.00 5.30
C VAL A 126 -39.84 -29.24 5.73
N LYS A 127 -40.03 -29.90 6.87
CA LYS A 127 -41.34 -30.08 7.49
C LYS A 127 -41.63 -28.90 8.41
N GLU A 128 -42.44 -27.99 7.90
CA GLU A 128 -42.79 -26.73 8.57
C GLU A 128 -43.87 -26.94 9.65
N THR A 129 -43.87 -26.06 10.66
CA THR A 129 -44.82 -26.07 11.79
C THR A 129 -45.66 -24.80 11.87
N ALA A 130 -45.50 -23.89 10.91
CA ALA A 130 -46.22 -22.63 10.77
C ALA A 130 -45.98 -21.64 11.93
N THR A 131 -44.76 -21.58 12.46
CA THR A 131 -44.41 -20.63 13.55
C THR A 131 -44.41 -19.16 13.10
N GLY A 132 -44.35 -18.91 11.79
CA GLY A 132 -44.16 -17.59 11.20
C GLY A 132 -42.72 -17.08 11.29
N GLN A 133 -41.77 -17.89 11.77
CA GLN A 133 -40.38 -17.49 11.92
C GLN A 133 -39.66 -17.47 10.57
N ARG A 134 -38.76 -16.50 10.41
CA ARG A 134 -37.81 -16.45 9.31
C ARG A 134 -36.64 -17.38 9.66
N ILE A 135 -36.39 -18.37 8.81
CA ILE A 135 -35.28 -19.31 8.94
C ILE A 135 -34.26 -18.96 7.87
N GLU A 136 -33.04 -18.66 8.31
CA GLU A 136 -31.94 -18.30 7.41
C GLU A 136 -31.09 -19.53 7.14
N PHE A 137 -30.58 -19.64 5.92
CA PHE A 137 -29.67 -20.71 5.55
C PHE A 137 -28.62 -20.19 4.58
N GLU A 138 -27.47 -20.85 4.59
CA GLU A 138 -26.26 -20.37 3.94
C GLU A 138 -25.63 -21.46 3.09
N VAL A 139 -24.94 -21.03 2.04
CA VAL A 139 -23.97 -21.85 1.30
C VAL A 139 -22.57 -21.30 1.51
N LYS A 140 -21.58 -22.20 1.47
CA LYS A 140 -20.18 -21.91 1.83
C LYS A 140 -19.30 -21.99 0.59
N ASP A 141 -18.66 -20.89 0.20
CA ASP A 141 -17.88 -20.76 -1.04
C ASP A 141 -16.42 -20.34 -0.81
N GLY A 142 -15.50 -20.95 -1.54
CA GLY A 142 -14.08 -20.61 -1.52
C GLY A 142 -13.38 -20.95 -0.19
N GLY A 143 -12.17 -20.43 0.00
CA GLY A 143 -11.37 -20.69 1.19
C GLY A 143 -10.72 -22.08 1.21
N THR A 144 -10.05 -22.41 2.32
CA THR A 144 -9.32 -23.67 2.46
C THR A 144 -10.20 -24.85 2.90
N ASP A 145 -11.33 -24.56 3.56
CA ASP A 145 -12.33 -25.52 4.04
C ASP A 145 -13.64 -24.80 4.43
N GLY A 146 -14.66 -25.53 4.88
CA GLY A 146 -15.97 -24.97 5.27
C GLY A 146 -15.98 -24.10 6.53
N GLU A 147 -14.91 -24.03 7.29
CA GLU A 147 -14.75 -23.08 8.41
C GLU A 147 -14.05 -21.79 7.98
N HIS A 148 -13.42 -21.78 6.80
CA HIS A 148 -12.72 -20.62 6.23
C HIS A 148 -13.33 -20.20 4.88
N ALA A 149 -14.59 -20.56 4.62
CA ALA A 149 -15.30 -20.23 3.39
C ALA A 149 -16.11 -18.93 3.56
N GLU A 150 -16.33 -18.19 2.47
CA GLU A 150 -17.30 -17.10 2.44
C GLU A 150 -18.72 -17.65 2.63
N LEU A 151 -19.51 -16.95 3.45
CA LEU A 151 -20.90 -17.28 3.74
C LEU A 151 -21.83 -16.44 2.88
N TRP A 152 -22.71 -17.13 2.15
CA TRP A 152 -23.72 -16.54 1.30
C TRP A 152 -25.09 -17.02 1.78
N GLN A 153 -25.98 -16.09 2.12
CA GLN A 153 -27.23 -16.38 2.83
C GLN A 153 -28.48 -16.16 1.97
N SER A 154 -29.50 -16.95 2.26
CA SER A 154 -30.88 -16.77 1.83
C SER A 154 -31.82 -17.13 2.99
N PHE A 155 -33.13 -17.04 2.78
CA PHE A 155 -34.10 -17.32 3.85
C PHE A 155 -35.42 -17.86 3.30
N PHE A 156 -36.15 -18.57 4.15
CA PHE A 156 -37.57 -18.86 3.96
C PHE A 156 -38.35 -18.51 5.24
N THR A 157 -39.68 -18.53 5.18
CA THR A 157 -40.54 -18.32 6.35
C THR A 157 -41.29 -19.62 6.63
N ASP A 158 -41.16 -20.13 7.86
CA ASP A 158 -41.94 -21.27 8.36
C ASP A 158 -43.42 -20.86 8.49
N SER A 159 -44.14 -20.98 7.38
CA SER A 159 -45.45 -20.34 7.18
C SER A 159 -46.56 -21.36 6.91
N ALA A 160 -46.21 -22.62 6.67
CA ALA A 160 -47.13 -23.72 6.41
C ALA A 160 -46.98 -24.83 7.46
N THR A 161 -47.94 -25.75 7.51
CA THR A 161 -47.79 -26.99 8.31
C THR A 161 -47.53 -28.15 7.36
N GLY A 162 -46.53 -28.97 7.67
CA GLY A 162 -46.15 -30.14 6.87
C GLY A 162 -45.01 -29.86 5.88
N TRP A 163 -44.72 -30.83 5.03
CA TRP A 163 -43.57 -30.80 4.12
C TRP A 163 -43.67 -29.74 3.03
N GLN A 164 -42.67 -28.88 2.96
CA GLN A 164 -42.42 -27.91 1.90
C GLN A 164 -41.10 -28.22 1.22
N GLN A 165 -41.03 -27.98 -0.09
CA GLN A 165 -39.78 -28.00 -0.82
C GLN A 165 -39.32 -26.57 -1.05
N ILE A 166 -38.20 -26.20 -0.42
CA ILE A 166 -37.57 -24.90 -0.60
C ILE A 166 -36.63 -25.01 -1.81
N LYS A 167 -36.73 -24.06 -2.74
CA LYS A 167 -35.88 -23.96 -3.94
C LYS A 167 -35.37 -22.54 -4.05
N VAL A 168 -34.05 -22.37 -4.01
CA VAL A 168 -33.42 -21.07 -4.10
C VAL A 168 -32.38 -21.08 -5.23
N PRO A 169 -32.57 -20.28 -6.29
CA PRO A 169 -31.55 -20.05 -7.30
C PRO A 169 -30.26 -19.52 -6.67
N PHE A 170 -29.09 -19.91 -7.18
CA PHE A 170 -27.83 -19.40 -6.62
C PHE A 170 -27.71 -17.87 -6.71
N GLY A 171 -28.34 -17.24 -7.70
CA GLY A 171 -28.39 -15.78 -7.83
C GLY A 171 -29.20 -15.05 -6.76
N ASP A 172 -30.01 -15.76 -5.97
CA ASP A 172 -30.81 -15.18 -4.88
C ASP A 172 -30.08 -15.22 -3.52
N PHE A 173 -28.87 -15.79 -3.47
CA PHE A 173 -28.01 -15.71 -2.30
C PHE A 173 -27.27 -14.38 -2.26
N VAL A 174 -27.21 -13.77 -1.08
CA VAL A 174 -26.48 -12.53 -0.85
C VAL A 174 -25.32 -12.79 0.11
N LYS A 175 -24.18 -12.14 -0.09
CA LYS A 175 -23.05 -12.27 0.83
C LYS A 175 -23.51 -11.85 2.23
N ARG A 176 -23.22 -12.68 3.22
CA ARG A 176 -23.52 -12.36 4.61
C ARG A 176 -22.63 -11.19 5.07
N THR A 177 -23.23 -10.15 5.63
CA THR A 177 -22.54 -8.89 5.94
C THR A 177 -22.29 -8.66 7.42
N ASP A 178 -23.03 -9.34 8.30
CA ASP A 178 -22.87 -9.28 9.76
C ASP A 178 -21.74 -10.20 10.26
N TYR A 179 -21.41 -11.26 9.51
CA TYR A 179 -20.36 -12.21 9.89
C TYR A 179 -19.75 -12.91 8.66
N GLN A 180 -18.42 -13.03 8.66
CA GLN A 180 -17.64 -13.90 7.77
C GLN A 180 -16.55 -14.60 8.59
N PRO A 181 -16.23 -15.88 8.33
CA PRO A 181 -15.18 -16.58 9.05
C PRO A 181 -13.80 -15.98 8.78
N SER A 182 -12.91 -16.04 9.78
CA SER A 182 -11.51 -15.65 9.61
C SER A 182 -10.84 -16.52 8.54
N GLY A 183 -10.14 -15.90 7.59
CA GLY A 183 -9.51 -16.62 6.47
C GLY A 183 -10.43 -16.87 5.27
N ALA A 184 -11.69 -16.43 5.32
CA ALA A 184 -12.55 -16.38 4.15
C ALA A 184 -11.95 -15.51 3.04
N PRO A 185 -12.09 -15.90 1.76
CA PRO A 185 -11.80 -15.02 0.63
C PRO A 185 -12.53 -13.67 0.75
N SER A 186 -12.02 -12.67 0.04
CA SER A 186 -12.63 -11.33 -0.05
C SER A 186 -12.91 -10.93 -1.50
N ASP A 187 -13.12 -11.92 -2.37
CA ASP A 187 -13.42 -11.72 -3.79
C ASP A 187 -14.87 -11.27 -4.04
N ASN A 188 -15.73 -11.32 -3.01
CA ASN A 188 -17.12 -10.85 -3.03
C ASN A 188 -17.94 -11.48 -4.17
N THR A 189 -17.61 -12.72 -4.55
CA THR A 189 -18.24 -13.40 -5.70
C THR A 189 -18.57 -14.85 -5.34
N LEU A 190 -19.85 -15.23 -5.42
CA LEU A 190 -20.27 -16.63 -5.28
C LEU A 190 -19.82 -17.45 -6.53
N ASN A 191 -18.65 -18.08 -6.46
CA ASN A 191 -17.94 -18.71 -7.58
C ASN A 191 -18.49 -20.12 -7.90
N LEU A 192 -19.22 -20.77 -6.99
CA LEU A 192 -19.86 -22.09 -7.15
C LEU A 192 -18.92 -23.25 -7.51
N THR A 193 -17.64 -23.02 -7.82
CA THR A 193 -16.67 -24.04 -8.21
C THR A 193 -15.97 -24.69 -7.02
N SER A 194 -15.99 -24.05 -5.84
CA SER A 194 -15.34 -24.50 -4.61
C SER A 194 -16.29 -24.38 -3.42
N MET A 195 -17.36 -25.18 -3.45
CA MET A 195 -18.41 -25.17 -2.43
C MET A 195 -18.08 -26.15 -1.31
N TRP A 196 -18.15 -25.68 -0.07
CA TRP A 196 -17.78 -26.44 1.13
C TRP A 196 -18.95 -26.90 1.99
N GLY A 197 -20.18 -26.66 1.56
CA GLY A 197 -21.39 -27.14 2.22
C GLY A 197 -22.40 -26.04 2.50
N TYR A 198 -23.20 -26.24 3.54
CA TYR A 198 -24.30 -25.35 3.90
C TYR A 198 -24.48 -25.26 5.42
N ALA A 199 -25.18 -24.23 5.89
CA ALA A 199 -25.59 -24.08 7.28
C ALA A 199 -27.03 -23.57 7.37
N VAL A 200 -27.71 -23.87 8.48
CA VAL A 200 -29.02 -23.30 8.82
C VAL A 200 -28.86 -22.52 10.11
N ASN A 201 -29.23 -21.24 10.08
CA ASN A 201 -29.23 -20.34 11.22
C ASN A 201 -30.65 -20.16 11.72
N LEU A 202 -30.82 -20.44 13.01
CA LEU A 202 -32.09 -20.33 13.71
C LEU A 202 -32.12 -18.98 14.44
N ALA A 203 -33.24 -18.27 14.32
CA ALA A 203 -33.36 -16.92 14.85
C ALA A 203 -33.16 -16.85 16.37
N GLY A 204 -32.59 -15.76 16.88
CA GLY A 204 -32.51 -15.52 18.33
C GLY A 204 -33.89 -15.44 18.98
N SER A 205 -33.98 -15.82 20.26
CA SER A 205 -35.22 -15.87 21.05
C SER A 205 -36.33 -16.74 20.43
N SER A 206 -35.95 -17.85 19.79
CA SER A 206 -36.87 -18.78 19.14
C SER A 206 -36.81 -20.17 19.76
N SER A 207 -37.86 -20.96 19.58
CA SER A 207 -37.86 -22.39 19.87
C SER A 207 -38.79 -23.09 18.91
N GLY A 208 -38.48 -24.32 18.56
CA GLY A 208 -39.25 -25.07 17.59
C GLY A 208 -38.62 -26.40 17.26
N ASP A 209 -39.24 -27.04 16.27
CA ASP A 209 -38.86 -28.36 15.79
C ASP A 209 -39.06 -28.35 14.27
N LEU A 210 -38.00 -28.62 13.52
CA LEU A 210 -38.00 -28.65 12.06
C LEU A 210 -37.31 -29.92 11.60
N ILE A 211 -37.90 -30.59 10.60
CA ILE A 211 -37.28 -31.77 9.99
C ILE A 211 -36.83 -31.44 8.58
N PHE A 212 -35.54 -31.59 8.30
CA PHE A 212 -34.95 -31.36 6.97
C PHE A 212 -34.72 -32.68 6.25
N ASP A 213 -34.88 -32.66 4.93
CA ASP A 213 -34.62 -33.82 4.09
C ASP A 213 -34.14 -33.43 2.67
N ASP A 214 -33.47 -34.35 1.96
CA ASP A 214 -33.13 -34.26 0.53
C ASP A 214 -32.54 -32.89 0.12
N VAL A 215 -31.37 -32.54 0.68
CA VAL A 215 -30.59 -31.38 0.26
C VAL A 215 -29.88 -31.69 -1.06
N VAL A 216 -30.32 -31.03 -2.13
CA VAL A 216 -29.93 -31.33 -3.50
C VAL A 216 -29.60 -30.06 -4.28
N LEU A 217 -28.80 -30.24 -5.32
CA LEU A 217 -28.64 -29.24 -6.38
C LEU A 217 -29.70 -29.47 -7.45
N TYR A 218 -30.29 -28.40 -7.99
CA TYR A 218 -31.35 -28.52 -9.00
C TYR A 218 -31.10 -27.66 -10.24
N GLY A 219 -31.74 -28.07 -11.33
CA GLY A 219 -31.65 -27.39 -12.62
C GLY A 219 -30.28 -27.51 -13.29
N THR A 220 -30.16 -26.95 -14.47
CA THR A 220 -28.88 -26.81 -15.19
C THR A 220 -28.57 -25.33 -15.30
N ALA A 221 -27.35 -24.94 -14.96
CA ALA A 221 -26.91 -23.57 -15.12
C ALA A 221 -26.95 -23.19 -16.60
N GLN A 222 -27.59 -22.06 -16.91
CA GLN A 222 -27.69 -21.58 -18.28
C GLN A 222 -26.31 -21.14 -18.78
N PRO A 223 -25.97 -21.38 -20.05
CA PRO A 223 -24.77 -20.80 -20.65
C PRO A 223 -24.79 -19.27 -20.51
N THR A 224 -23.61 -18.66 -20.45
CA THR A 224 -23.45 -17.21 -20.47
C THR A 224 -22.79 -16.76 -21.76
N VAL A 225 -23.13 -15.56 -22.21
CA VAL A 225 -22.48 -14.87 -23.32
C VAL A 225 -21.88 -13.57 -22.81
N THR A 226 -20.60 -13.37 -23.07
CA THR A 226 -19.86 -12.16 -22.69
C THR A 226 -19.14 -11.57 -23.89
N VAL A 227 -18.63 -10.36 -23.75
CA VAL A 227 -17.65 -9.79 -24.68
C VAL A 227 -16.24 -10.05 -24.15
N ALA A 228 -15.28 -10.24 -25.06
CA ALA A 228 -13.89 -10.50 -24.68
C ALA A 228 -13.22 -9.26 -24.06
N ASN A 229 -13.68 -8.06 -24.44
CA ASN A 229 -13.31 -6.77 -23.88
C ASN A 229 -14.53 -5.84 -23.96
N ASP A 230 -14.63 -4.87 -23.05
CA ASP A 230 -15.72 -3.89 -23.07
C ASP A 230 -15.49 -2.76 -24.07
N VAL A 231 -14.22 -2.47 -24.38
CA VAL A 231 -13.81 -1.40 -25.30
C VAL A 231 -12.86 -1.96 -26.36
N TYR A 232 -13.06 -1.54 -27.61
CA TYR A 232 -12.18 -1.84 -28.73
C TYR A 232 -11.84 -0.54 -29.44
N VAL A 233 -10.56 -0.27 -29.66
CA VAL A 233 -10.10 0.95 -30.35
C VAL A 233 -9.72 0.65 -31.80
N THR A 234 -9.98 1.59 -32.69
CA THR A 234 -9.54 1.52 -34.09
C THR A 234 -9.40 2.93 -34.67
N ASP A 235 -8.56 3.09 -35.67
CA ASP A 235 -8.43 4.35 -36.39
C ASP A 235 -9.50 4.48 -37.48
N GLN A 236 -9.73 5.71 -37.94
CA GLN A 236 -10.60 5.95 -39.09
C GLN A 236 -10.11 5.20 -40.34
N GLY A 237 -11.04 4.58 -41.08
CA GLY A 237 -10.73 3.69 -42.21
C GLY A 237 -10.17 2.32 -41.79
N GLY A 238 -10.03 2.07 -40.49
CA GLY A 238 -9.64 0.80 -39.91
C GLY A 238 -10.83 -0.10 -39.60
N SER A 239 -10.55 -1.20 -38.90
CA SER A 239 -11.56 -2.14 -38.43
C SER A 239 -11.28 -2.65 -37.03
N ALA A 240 -12.33 -2.97 -36.29
CA ALA A 240 -12.27 -3.63 -34.99
C ALA A 240 -12.96 -5.01 -35.05
N SER A 241 -12.41 -6.00 -34.35
CA SER A 241 -13.01 -7.33 -34.22
C SER A 241 -13.48 -7.53 -32.79
N VAL A 242 -14.79 -7.33 -32.56
CA VAL A 242 -15.39 -7.50 -31.23
C VAL A 242 -15.57 -8.99 -30.95
N GLY A 243 -14.81 -9.52 -29.99
CA GLY A 243 -14.94 -10.90 -29.54
C GLY A 243 -16.17 -11.10 -28.66
N VAL A 244 -16.98 -12.09 -29.00
CA VAL A 244 -18.13 -12.58 -28.23
C VAL A 244 -17.81 -14.00 -27.79
N VAL A 245 -17.88 -14.23 -26.48
CA VAL A 245 -17.49 -15.49 -25.84
C VAL A 245 -18.73 -16.20 -25.33
N ALA A 246 -18.87 -17.49 -25.64
CA ALA A 246 -19.90 -18.34 -25.04
C ALA A 246 -19.28 -19.25 -24.00
N ASN A 247 -19.77 -19.17 -22.76
CA ASN A 247 -19.26 -19.94 -21.63
C ASN A 247 -20.35 -20.86 -21.08
N GLN A 248 -20.05 -22.15 -21.00
CA GLN A 248 -20.84 -23.11 -20.25
C GLN A 248 -20.35 -23.12 -18.79
N PRO A 249 -21.22 -22.88 -17.81
CA PRO A 249 -20.91 -23.13 -16.42
C PRO A 249 -20.49 -24.59 -16.19
N GLY A 250 -19.40 -24.80 -15.44
CA GLY A 250 -18.75 -26.11 -15.29
C GLY A 250 -17.75 -26.49 -16.38
N GLY A 251 -17.52 -25.64 -17.39
CA GLY A 251 -16.44 -25.79 -18.37
C GLY A 251 -16.64 -26.82 -19.48
N GLY A 252 -17.73 -27.59 -19.43
CA GLY A 252 -18.11 -28.53 -20.51
C GLY A 252 -18.52 -27.83 -21.81
N PRO A 253 -18.77 -28.58 -22.90
CA PRO A 253 -19.34 -27.98 -24.11
C PRO A 253 -20.79 -27.51 -23.87
N LEU A 254 -21.25 -26.56 -24.68
CA LEU A 254 -22.64 -26.07 -24.65
C LEU A 254 -23.62 -27.23 -24.85
N GLY A 255 -24.65 -27.30 -23.99
CA GLY A 255 -25.69 -28.33 -24.07
C GLY A 255 -26.66 -28.13 -25.24
N ASP A 256 -26.95 -26.87 -25.57
CA ASP A 256 -27.86 -26.45 -26.64
C ASP A 256 -27.23 -25.34 -27.50
N ASP A 257 -27.85 -25.03 -28.64
CA ASP A 257 -27.44 -23.91 -29.48
C ASP A 257 -27.61 -22.57 -28.75
N VAL A 258 -26.55 -21.77 -28.71
CA VAL A 258 -26.58 -20.38 -28.22
C VAL A 258 -26.52 -19.44 -29.41
N SER A 259 -27.54 -18.57 -29.57
CA SER A 259 -27.58 -17.57 -30.62
C SER A 259 -27.45 -16.16 -30.05
N VAL A 260 -26.51 -15.38 -30.59
CA VAL A 260 -26.21 -14.01 -30.17
C VAL A 260 -26.49 -13.06 -31.32
N GLY A 261 -27.63 -12.37 -31.26
CA GLY A 261 -27.94 -11.24 -32.13
C GLY A 261 -27.09 -10.02 -31.77
N TYR A 262 -26.69 -9.24 -32.76
CA TYR A 262 -25.98 -7.98 -32.55
C TYR A 262 -26.50 -6.85 -33.44
N THR A 263 -26.40 -5.62 -32.95
CA THR A 263 -26.64 -4.39 -33.72
C THR A 263 -25.54 -3.37 -33.45
N LEU A 264 -25.10 -2.67 -34.49
CA LEU A 264 -24.07 -1.64 -34.43
C LEU A 264 -24.70 -0.24 -34.47
N GLY A 265 -24.48 0.57 -33.43
CA GLY A 265 -24.86 1.98 -33.42
C GLY A 265 -25.46 2.48 -32.11
N GLY A 266 -25.97 3.72 -32.13
CA GLY A 266 -26.53 4.40 -30.95
C GLY A 266 -25.49 5.11 -30.07
N GLY A 267 -24.27 5.30 -30.57
CA GLY A 267 -23.23 6.12 -29.94
C GLY A 267 -23.06 7.47 -30.63
N THR A 268 -21.86 8.05 -30.52
CA THR A 268 -21.56 9.35 -31.13
C THR A 268 -21.13 9.27 -32.60
N ALA A 269 -20.75 8.08 -33.09
CA ALA A 269 -20.45 7.85 -34.49
C ALA A 269 -21.73 7.76 -35.34
N VAL A 270 -21.71 8.35 -36.53
CA VAL A 270 -22.84 8.38 -37.46
C VAL A 270 -22.74 7.23 -38.46
N ALA A 271 -23.75 6.35 -38.47
CA ALA A 271 -23.78 5.22 -39.38
C ALA A 271 -23.89 5.66 -40.85
N GLY A 272 -23.12 5.01 -41.74
CA GLY A 272 -22.99 5.38 -43.15
C GLY A 272 -22.06 6.58 -43.42
N THR A 273 -21.61 7.29 -42.38
CA THR A 273 -20.59 8.34 -42.47
C THR A 273 -19.30 7.89 -41.83
N ASP A 274 -19.33 7.54 -40.54
CA ASP A 274 -18.15 7.17 -39.75
C ASP A 274 -17.90 5.65 -39.74
N PHE A 275 -18.94 4.85 -39.94
CA PHE A 275 -18.85 3.37 -39.96
C PHE A 275 -19.97 2.75 -40.78
N THR A 276 -19.80 1.49 -41.18
CA THR A 276 -20.85 0.74 -41.88
C THR A 276 -21.88 0.21 -40.87
N ALA A 277 -23.15 0.63 -40.99
CA ALA A 277 -24.23 0.08 -40.17
C ALA A 277 -24.33 -1.44 -40.38
N GLY A 278 -24.61 -2.19 -39.31
CA GLY A 278 -24.71 -3.64 -39.39
C GLY A 278 -25.51 -4.26 -38.26
N SER A 279 -26.15 -5.38 -38.57
CA SER A 279 -26.77 -6.27 -37.61
C SER A 279 -26.64 -7.71 -38.11
N GLY A 280 -26.56 -8.67 -37.20
CA GLY A 280 -26.46 -10.08 -37.56
C GLY A 280 -26.63 -11.00 -36.35
N THR A 281 -26.41 -12.29 -36.56
CA THR A 281 -26.47 -13.32 -35.52
C THR A 281 -25.22 -14.17 -35.56
N LEU A 282 -24.57 -14.34 -34.42
CA LEU A 282 -23.55 -15.35 -34.18
C LEU A 282 -24.21 -16.58 -33.54
N THR A 283 -24.07 -17.75 -34.14
CA THR A 283 -24.59 -19.00 -33.57
C THR A 283 -23.44 -19.85 -33.05
N PHE A 284 -23.48 -20.26 -31.79
CA PHE A 284 -22.61 -21.25 -31.16
C PHE A 284 -23.40 -22.55 -31.05
N PRO A 285 -23.17 -23.54 -31.93
CA PRO A 285 -23.95 -24.78 -31.92
C PRO A 285 -23.75 -25.58 -30.63
N ALA A 286 -24.72 -26.42 -30.27
CA ALA A 286 -24.56 -27.44 -29.24
C ALA A 286 -23.27 -28.25 -29.47
N GLY A 287 -22.55 -28.56 -28.40
CA GLY A 287 -21.22 -29.17 -28.46
C GLY A 287 -20.06 -28.19 -28.60
N THR A 288 -20.32 -26.88 -28.77
CA THR A 288 -19.25 -25.86 -28.79
C THR A 288 -18.52 -25.84 -27.44
N PRO A 289 -17.18 -25.89 -27.40
CA PRO A 289 -16.42 -25.79 -26.15
C PRO A 289 -16.69 -24.47 -25.42
N SER A 290 -16.82 -24.51 -24.09
CA SER A 290 -16.86 -23.31 -23.25
C SER A 290 -15.63 -22.42 -23.49
N GLY A 291 -15.83 -21.10 -23.50
CA GLY A 291 -14.78 -20.12 -23.81
C GLY A 291 -14.53 -19.90 -25.30
N THR A 292 -15.32 -20.53 -26.19
CA THR A 292 -15.19 -20.30 -27.64
C THR A 292 -15.53 -18.85 -27.97
N VAL A 293 -14.64 -18.20 -28.74
CA VAL A 293 -14.80 -16.82 -29.19
C VAL A 293 -15.25 -16.77 -30.65
N LYS A 294 -16.30 -16.01 -30.94
CA LYS A 294 -16.67 -15.58 -32.31
C LYS A 294 -16.61 -14.07 -32.40
N THR A 295 -16.31 -13.54 -33.59
CA THR A 295 -16.07 -12.10 -33.75
C THR A 295 -17.14 -11.39 -34.55
N ILE A 296 -17.43 -10.15 -34.18
CA ILE A 296 -18.22 -9.18 -34.93
C ILE A 296 -17.24 -8.17 -35.54
N ALA A 297 -17.16 -8.10 -36.87
CA ALA A 297 -16.32 -7.13 -37.54
C ALA A 297 -17.04 -5.78 -37.64
N VAL A 298 -16.38 -4.71 -37.18
CA VAL A 298 -16.87 -3.33 -37.28
C VAL A 298 -15.92 -2.56 -38.19
N GLN A 299 -16.41 -2.12 -39.35
CA GLN A 299 -15.64 -1.40 -40.35
C GLN A 299 -15.91 0.11 -40.26
N THR A 300 -14.85 0.90 -40.11
CA THR A 300 -14.93 2.36 -40.02
C THR A 300 -14.60 3.01 -41.36
N SER A 301 -15.09 4.23 -41.56
CA SER A 301 -14.81 5.03 -42.76
C SER A 301 -13.63 5.97 -42.50
N GLY A 302 -12.88 6.33 -43.55
CA GLY A 302 -11.67 7.16 -43.46
C GLY A 302 -11.78 8.47 -44.24
N GLY A 303 -10.78 9.34 -44.06
CA GLY A 303 -10.68 10.62 -44.77
C GLY A 303 -11.51 11.74 -44.16
N HIS A 304 -11.85 11.63 -42.88
CA HIS A 304 -12.61 12.65 -42.16
C HIS A 304 -11.70 13.80 -41.69
N PRO A 305 -12.27 15.02 -41.51
CA PRO A 305 -11.58 16.12 -40.84
C PRO A 305 -11.22 15.76 -39.40
N ALA A 306 -10.24 16.50 -38.84
CA ALA A 306 -9.80 16.34 -37.46
C ALA A 306 -10.98 16.33 -36.48
N SER A 307 -11.00 15.35 -35.58
CA SER A 307 -12.15 15.02 -34.76
C SER A 307 -11.71 14.44 -33.42
N VAL A 308 -12.54 14.65 -32.40
CA VAL A 308 -12.51 13.87 -31.14
C VAL A 308 -12.94 12.42 -31.41
N ALA A 309 -12.71 11.54 -30.45
CA ALA A 309 -13.07 10.12 -30.57
C ALA A 309 -14.59 9.93 -30.67
N LYS A 310 -15.00 8.90 -31.41
CA LYS A 310 -16.41 8.58 -31.64
C LYS A 310 -16.70 7.13 -31.24
N THR A 311 -17.86 6.89 -30.63
CA THR A 311 -18.22 5.56 -30.12
C THR A 311 -19.30 4.89 -30.96
N ILE A 312 -19.18 3.58 -31.11
CA ILE A 312 -20.11 2.67 -31.77
C ILE A 312 -20.44 1.55 -30.78
N PRO A 313 -21.54 1.65 -30.03
CA PRO A 313 -22.03 0.57 -29.19
C PRO A 313 -22.38 -0.66 -30.03
N VAL A 314 -21.99 -1.83 -29.54
CA VAL A 314 -22.32 -3.15 -30.06
C VAL A 314 -23.28 -3.79 -29.08
N LYS A 315 -24.57 -3.61 -29.35
CA LYS A 315 -25.63 -4.15 -28.49
C LYS A 315 -25.84 -5.62 -28.83
N LEU A 316 -25.82 -6.47 -27.81
CA LEU A 316 -26.02 -7.91 -27.94
C LEU A 316 -27.39 -8.32 -27.40
N THR A 317 -27.95 -9.38 -27.99
CA THR A 317 -29.11 -10.12 -27.47
C THR A 317 -28.79 -11.61 -27.54
N ALA A 318 -28.98 -12.38 -26.48
CA ALA A 318 -28.75 -13.83 -26.51
C ALA A 318 -30.06 -14.62 -26.40
N THR A 319 -30.09 -15.79 -27.04
CA THR A 319 -31.13 -16.81 -26.89
C THR A 319 -30.43 -18.14 -26.62
N GLY A 320 -30.91 -18.89 -25.63
CA GLY A 320 -30.24 -20.11 -25.14
C GLY A 320 -29.10 -19.85 -24.16
N ALA A 321 -28.87 -18.58 -23.79
CA ALA A 321 -27.86 -18.16 -22.82
C ALA A 321 -28.29 -16.85 -22.14
N THR A 322 -27.73 -16.56 -20.96
CA THR A 322 -27.82 -15.23 -20.33
C THR A 322 -26.69 -14.34 -20.84
N LEU A 323 -26.97 -13.06 -21.09
CA LEU A 323 -25.91 -12.08 -21.37
C LEU A 323 -25.35 -11.56 -20.05
N SER A 324 -24.03 -11.59 -19.92
CA SER A 324 -23.34 -10.90 -18.82
C SER A 324 -22.74 -9.61 -19.37
N GLY A 325 -23.23 -8.46 -18.91
CA GLY A 325 -22.81 -7.13 -19.36
C GLY A 325 -23.73 -6.49 -20.41
N SER A 326 -23.42 -5.24 -20.78
CA SER A 326 -24.27 -4.40 -21.65
C SER A 326 -23.89 -4.43 -23.14
N GLY A 327 -22.90 -5.25 -23.52
CA GLY A 327 -22.27 -5.29 -24.84
C GLY A 327 -20.89 -4.64 -24.85
N ALA A 328 -20.32 -4.40 -26.03
CA ALA A 328 -19.01 -3.75 -26.19
C ALA A 328 -19.15 -2.37 -26.84
N THR A 329 -18.13 -1.54 -26.74
CA THR A 329 -18.02 -0.26 -27.45
C THR A 329 -16.81 -0.27 -28.37
N VAL A 330 -17.05 -0.04 -29.67
CA VAL A 330 -15.95 0.26 -30.61
C VAL A 330 -15.73 1.77 -30.63
N VAL A 331 -14.48 2.21 -30.50
CA VAL A 331 -14.06 3.60 -30.51
C VAL A 331 -13.26 3.87 -31.77
N ILE A 332 -13.70 4.86 -32.55
CA ILE A 332 -12.90 5.49 -33.60
C ILE A 332 -12.03 6.55 -32.92
N ASN A 333 -10.71 6.38 -32.97
CA ASN A 333 -9.75 7.25 -32.28
C ASN A 333 -9.88 8.73 -32.72
N ALA A 334 -9.64 9.62 -31.76
CA ALA A 334 -9.44 11.03 -32.03
C ALA A 334 -8.21 11.21 -32.94
N HIS A 335 -8.26 12.16 -33.86
CA HIS A 335 -7.20 12.34 -34.84
C HIS A 335 -7.10 13.77 -35.37
N GLY A 336 -5.90 14.15 -35.81
CA GLY A 336 -5.64 15.44 -36.48
C GLY A 336 -5.75 16.68 -35.59
N LEU A 337 -5.92 16.51 -34.27
CA LEU A 337 -6.01 17.61 -33.30
C LEU A 337 -4.62 17.99 -32.79
N PRO A 338 -4.31 19.28 -32.54
CA PRO A 338 -2.99 19.72 -32.10
C PRO A 338 -2.50 19.03 -30.82
N TYR A 339 -3.36 18.79 -29.82
CA TYR A 339 -2.93 18.09 -28.60
C TYR A 339 -2.47 16.64 -28.83
N LEU A 340 -2.85 16.02 -29.95
CA LEU A 340 -2.42 14.67 -30.34
C LEU A 340 -1.13 14.67 -31.18
N ASN A 341 -0.57 15.84 -31.50
CA ASN A 341 0.64 15.93 -32.31
C ASN A 341 1.90 15.97 -31.41
N PRO A 342 2.68 14.87 -31.32
CA PRO A 342 3.88 14.83 -30.49
C PRO A 342 5.00 15.77 -30.96
N ALA A 343 4.93 16.28 -32.19
CA ALA A 343 5.90 17.26 -32.69
C ALA A 343 5.67 18.69 -32.18
N LEU A 344 4.53 18.98 -31.52
CA LEU A 344 4.26 20.29 -30.96
C LEU A 344 4.80 20.40 -29.52
N PRO A 345 5.26 21.60 -29.09
CA PRO A 345 5.64 21.83 -27.70
C PRO A 345 4.49 21.48 -26.73
N ILE A 346 4.83 20.88 -25.58
CA ILE A 346 3.86 20.48 -24.54
C ILE A 346 2.91 21.63 -24.19
N ALA A 347 3.42 22.85 -23.98
CA ALA A 347 2.60 24.01 -23.66
C ALA A 347 1.51 24.30 -24.73
N GLN A 348 1.80 24.04 -26.02
CA GLN A 348 0.81 24.19 -27.09
C GLN A 348 -0.22 23.06 -27.06
N ARG A 349 0.22 21.81 -26.80
CA ARG A 349 -0.68 20.65 -26.65
C ARG A 349 -1.63 20.85 -25.47
N VAL A 350 -1.12 21.31 -24.32
CA VAL A 350 -1.90 21.65 -23.12
C VAL A 350 -2.91 22.74 -23.43
N ALA A 351 -2.50 23.84 -24.06
CA ALA A 351 -3.41 24.94 -24.39
C ALA A 351 -4.56 24.50 -25.33
N ASP A 352 -4.24 23.70 -26.35
CA ASP A 352 -5.24 23.15 -27.26
C ASP A 352 -6.21 22.20 -26.53
N LEU A 353 -5.70 21.26 -25.72
CA LEU A 353 -6.54 20.34 -24.94
C LEU A 353 -7.46 21.10 -23.98
N MET A 354 -6.91 22.03 -23.20
CA MET A 354 -7.66 22.83 -22.22
C MET A 354 -8.80 23.64 -22.85
N SER A 355 -8.63 24.08 -24.11
CA SER A 355 -9.67 24.81 -24.86
C SER A 355 -10.85 23.93 -25.28
N ARG A 356 -10.66 22.60 -25.32
CA ARG A 356 -11.64 21.61 -25.76
C ARG A 356 -12.39 20.94 -24.59
N MET A 357 -11.78 20.94 -23.41
CA MET A 357 -12.33 20.27 -22.22
C MET A 357 -13.61 20.95 -21.73
N SER A 358 -14.64 20.13 -21.54
CA SER A 358 -15.84 20.51 -20.79
C SER A 358 -15.55 20.62 -19.29
N LEU A 359 -16.52 21.13 -18.51
CA LEU A 359 -16.41 21.11 -17.05
C LEU A 359 -16.30 19.67 -16.52
N GLN A 360 -17.03 18.72 -17.11
CA GLN A 360 -16.97 17.31 -16.72
C GLN A 360 -15.58 16.73 -16.95
N ASP A 361 -14.94 17.01 -18.09
CA ASP A 361 -13.57 16.56 -18.34
C ASP A 361 -12.60 17.14 -17.31
N LYS A 362 -12.77 18.43 -16.97
CA LYS A 362 -11.91 19.12 -15.99
C LYS A 362 -12.07 18.57 -14.57
N VAL A 363 -13.31 18.42 -14.11
CA VAL A 363 -13.61 17.85 -12.78
C VAL A 363 -13.12 16.40 -12.71
N GLY A 364 -13.36 15.60 -13.76
CA GLY A 364 -12.86 14.24 -13.84
C GLY A 364 -11.33 14.17 -13.73
N GLN A 365 -10.60 15.08 -14.41
CA GLN A 365 -9.13 15.15 -14.29
C GLN A 365 -8.65 15.44 -12.87
N MET A 366 -9.43 16.14 -12.05
CA MET A 366 -9.11 16.45 -10.65
C MET A 366 -9.48 15.30 -9.69
N THR A 367 -9.96 14.17 -10.20
CA THR A 367 -10.44 13.04 -9.40
C THR A 367 -9.53 11.84 -9.56
N GLN A 368 -9.09 11.30 -8.42
CA GLN A 368 -8.40 10.01 -8.32
C GLN A 368 -9.27 9.03 -7.52
N ALA A 369 -9.55 7.86 -8.12
CA ALA A 369 -10.33 6.78 -7.50
C ALA A 369 -9.45 5.56 -7.23
N GLU A 370 -9.87 4.69 -6.31
CA GLU A 370 -9.17 3.46 -5.99
C GLU A 370 -9.57 2.34 -6.97
N ARG A 371 -8.61 1.48 -7.35
CA ARG A 371 -8.81 0.45 -8.39
C ARG A 371 -9.95 -0.54 -8.13
N ALA A 372 -10.16 -0.98 -6.90
CA ALA A 372 -11.24 -1.88 -6.52
C ALA A 372 -12.60 -1.18 -6.64
N ALA A 373 -12.66 0.13 -6.37
CA ALA A 373 -13.87 0.93 -6.54
C ALA A 373 -14.29 1.12 -8.02
N VAL A 374 -13.39 0.85 -8.96
CA VAL A 374 -13.61 0.96 -10.41
C VAL A 374 -13.25 -0.31 -11.18
N ALA A 375 -13.21 -1.48 -10.51
CA ALA A 375 -12.76 -2.73 -11.11
C ALA A 375 -13.53 -3.11 -12.39
N GLY A 376 -14.82 -2.74 -12.48
CA GLY A 376 -15.65 -2.92 -13.66
C GLY A 376 -15.38 -1.97 -14.83
N GLY A 377 -14.45 -1.02 -14.70
CA GLY A 377 -13.95 -0.12 -15.76
C GLY A 377 -14.91 0.96 -16.27
N GLY A 378 -16.22 0.70 -16.31
CA GLY A 378 -17.22 1.59 -16.92
C GLY A 378 -17.30 2.99 -16.30
N ASP A 379 -16.99 3.13 -15.01
CA ASP A 379 -16.98 4.41 -14.31
C ASP A 379 -15.84 5.33 -14.79
N ILE A 380 -14.71 4.79 -15.28
CA ILE A 380 -13.57 5.57 -15.76
C ILE A 380 -14.00 6.50 -16.91
N ALA A 381 -14.62 5.92 -17.94
CA ALA A 381 -15.10 6.68 -19.09
C ALA A 381 -16.28 7.59 -18.72
N THR A 382 -17.19 7.11 -17.87
CA THR A 382 -18.41 7.83 -17.45
C THR A 382 -18.08 9.11 -16.69
N TYR A 383 -17.11 9.04 -15.79
CA TYR A 383 -16.72 10.15 -14.91
C TYR A 383 -15.48 10.91 -15.39
N ARG A 384 -14.89 10.53 -16.54
CA ARG A 384 -13.69 11.17 -17.12
C ARG A 384 -12.51 11.18 -16.14
N LEU A 385 -12.36 10.11 -15.36
CA LEU A 385 -11.41 10.05 -14.25
C LEU A 385 -9.99 10.43 -14.73
N GLY A 386 -9.32 11.25 -13.93
CA GLY A 386 -7.96 11.70 -14.18
C GLY A 386 -6.94 10.69 -13.72
N SER A 387 -7.22 9.97 -12.64
CA SER A 387 -6.28 9.04 -12.05
C SER A 387 -6.98 7.87 -11.39
N ILE A 388 -6.25 6.78 -11.27
CA ILE A 388 -6.57 5.62 -10.43
C ILE A 388 -5.38 5.38 -9.51
N LEU A 389 -5.60 4.82 -8.33
CA LEU A 389 -4.53 4.32 -7.49
C LEU A 389 -4.73 2.89 -6.98
N SER A 390 -3.63 2.32 -6.51
CA SER A 390 -3.62 1.22 -5.54
C SER A 390 -3.16 1.74 -4.18
N GLY A 391 -3.99 1.55 -3.16
CA GLY A 391 -3.55 1.69 -1.76
C GLY A 391 -2.72 0.49 -1.30
N GLY A 392 -2.14 0.55 -0.10
CA GLY A 392 -1.32 -0.54 0.45
C GLY A 392 -2.06 -1.88 0.48
N GLY A 393 -1.55 -2.87 -0.25
CA GLY A 393 -2.17 -4.19 -0.40
C GLY A 393 -3.34 -4.28 -1.39
N SER A 394 -3.70 -3.19 -2.08
CA SER A 394 -4.65 -3.26 -3.19
C SER A 394 -3.96 -3.73 -4.47
N VAL A 395 -3.90 -5.04 -4.63
CA VAL A 395 -3.18 -5.71 -5.73
C VAL A 395 -4.16 -6.44 -6.67
N PRO A 396 -3.83 -6.66 -7.95
CA PRO A 396 -4.54 -7.62 -8.78
C PRO A 396 -4.39 -9.04 -8.23
N THR A 397 -5.35 -9.91 -8.55
CA THR A 397 -5.28 -11.34 -8.22
C THR A 397 -5.19 -12.15 -9.51
N PRO A 398 -4.11 -12.91 -9.74
CA PRO A 398 -2.93 -13.07 -8.88
C PRO A 398 -2.00 -11.82 -8.88
N ASN A 399 -1.28 -11.59 -7.78
CA ASN A 399 -0.30 -10.49 -7.68
C ASN A 399 0.98 -10.85 -8.45
N THR A 400 1.00 -10.55 -9.74
CA THR A 400 2.14 -10.83 -10.63
C THR A 400 2.42 -9.63 -11.52
N PRO A 401 3.67 -9.43 -11.98
CA PRO A 401 4.00 -8.29 -12.84
C PRO A 401 3.11 -8.18 -14.09
N GLN A 402 2.80 -9.34 -14.70
CA GLN A 402 1.92 -9.44 -15.86
C GLN A 402 0.48 -9.02 -15.53
N ALA A 403 -0.07 -9.48 -14.40
CA ALA A 403 -1.43 -9.14 -13.99
C ALA A 403 -1.60 -7.66 -13.66
N TRP A 404 -0.56 -7.01 -13.11
CA TRP A 404 -0.53 -5.56 -12.94
C TRP A 404 -0.58 -4.82 -14.27
N ALA A 405 0.32 -5.16 -15.21
CA ALA A 405 0.34 -4.54 -16.54
C ALA A 405 -0.99 -4.73 -17.28
N ASP A 406 -1.58 -5.93 -17.19
CA ASP A 406 -2.90 -6.21 -17.77
C ASP A 406 -4.02 -5.39 -17.13
N MET A 407 -4.01 -5.24 -15.80
CA MET A 407 -4.99 -4.41 -15.07
C MET A 407 -4.88 -2.94 -15.46
N VAL A 408 -3.68 -2.37 -15.45
CA VAL A 408 -3.47 -0.94 -15.77
C VAL A 408 -3.80 -0.66 -17.23
N ASP A 409 -3.40 -1.53 -18.16
CA ASP A 409 -3.74 -1.40 -19.58
C ASP A 409 -5.26 -1.46 -19.80
N ASN A 410 -5.97 -2.32 -19.06
CA ASN A 410 -7.41 -2.40 -19.13
C ASN A 410 -8.09 -1.11 -18.64
N PHE A 411 -7.61 -0.52 -17.55
CA PHE A 411 -8.13 0.78 -17.11
C PHE A 411 -7.84 1.90 -18.11
N GLN A 412 -6.64 1.90 -18.71
CA GLN A 412 -6.29 2.85 -19.75
C GLN A 412 -7.18 2.69 -20.99
N LEU A 413 -7.50 1.46 -21.37
CA LEU A 413 -8.40 1.16 -22.48
C LEU A 413 -9.80 1.77 -22.25
N HIS A 414 -10.30 1.78 -21.01
CA HIS A 414 -11.55 2.47 -20.68
C HIS A 414 -11.44 3.99 -20.81
N ALA A 415 -10.29 4.59 -20.48
CA ALA A 415 -10.06 6.02 -20.72
C ALA A 415 -10.09 6.39 -22.22
N GLN A 416 -9.74 5.45 -23.11
CA GLN A 416 -9.84 5.64 -24.56
C GLN A 416 -11.28 5.75 -25.07
N ALA A 417 -12.30 5.35 -24.30
CA ALA A 417 -13.70 5.55 -24.67
C ALA A 417 -14.21 6.99 -24.43
N THR A 418 -13.36 7.88 -23.90
CA THR A 418 -13.69 9.29 -23.72
C THR A 418 -13.48 10.09 -25.01
N PRO A 419 -14.25 11.17 -25.28
CA PRO A 419 -14.11 11.96 -26.52
C PRO A 419 -12.70 12.51 -26.73
N LEU A 420 -12.07 13.01 -25.67
CA LEU A 420 -10.74 13.61 -25.75
C LEU A 420 -9.61 12.58 -25.59
N GLN A 421 -9.93 11.33 -25.25
CA GLN A 421 -8.95 10.25 -25.00
C GLN A 421 -7.81 10.69 -24.09
N ILE A 422 -8.14 11.42 -23.01
CA ILE A 422 -7.15 11.83 -22.02
C ILE A 422 -6.78 10.58 -21.22
N PRO A 423 -5.51 10.14 -21.24
CA PRO A 423 -5.08 8.97 -20.50
C PRO A 423 -5.24 9.19 -18.99
N ILE A 424 -5.54 8.14 -18.24
CA ILE A 424 -5.37 8.16 -16.78
C ILE A 424 -3.88 8.18 -16.44
N ILE A 425 -3.55 8.70 -15.27
CA ILE A 425 -2.26 8.43 -14.60
C ILE A 425 -2.55 7.48 -13.44
N TYR A 426 -1.84 6.37 -13.35
CA TYR A 426 -1.99 5.37 -12.30
C TYR A 426 -0.91 5.57 -11.23
N GLY A 427 -1.32 5.70 -9.97
CA GLY A 427 -0.43 5.92 -8.84
C GLY A 427 -0.42 4.79 -7.81
N GLU A 428 0.71 4.60 -7.13
CA GLU A 428 0.81 3.71 -5.97
C GLU A 428 1.91 4.16 -5.00
N ASP A 429 1.90 3.58 -3.79
CA ASP A 429 3.00 3.69 -2.83
C ASP A 429 4.16 2.73 -3.18
N SER A 430 5.09 3.21 -4.01
CA SER A 430 6.40 2.59 -4.27
C SER A 430 7.48 3.30 -3.44
N VAL A 431 7.52 3.04 -2.13
CA VAL A 431 8.23 3.85 -1.12
C VAL A 431 9.58 3.28 -0.68
N HIS A 432 9.88 2.03 -1.01
CA HIS A 432 11.18 1.38 -0.73
C HIS A 432 11.42 0.25 -1.74
N GLY A 433 11.13 0.54 -3.01
CA GLY A 433 10.93 -0.44 -4.09
C GLY A 433 9.49 -0.46 -4.59
N ASP A 434 9.16 -1.33 -5.56
CA ASP A 434 7.77 -1.63 -5.95
C ASP A 434 7.15 -2.58 -4.89
N ASN A 435 6.93 -2.04 -3.69
CA ASN A 435 6.72 -2.82 -2.49
C ASN A 435 5.32 -3.46 -2.35
N ASN A 436 4.37 -3.15 -3.24
CA ASN A 436 3.08 -3.86 -3.32
C ASN A 436 3.17 -5.10 -4.22
N LEU A 437 4.13 -5.13 -5.14
CA LEU A 437 4.32 -6.20 -6.11
C LEU A 437 5.07 -7.38 -5.50
N GLN A 438 4.50 -8.57 -5.60
CA GLN A 438 5.18 -9.80 -5.18
C GLN A 438 6.43 -10.06 -6.02
N GLY A 439 7.57 -10.27 -5.36
CA GLY A 439 8.85 -10.62 -5.98
C GLY A 439 9.67 -9.42 -6.44
N ALA A 440 9.20 -8.19 -6.24
CA ALA A 440 9.97 -6.98 -6.48
C ALA A 440 11.19 -6.88 -5.55
N THR A 441 12.11 -5.97 -5.89
CA THR A 441 13.22 -5.63 -5.01
C THR A 441 12.72 -4.69 -3.91
N VAL A 442 12.96 -5.05 -2.64
CA VAL A 442 12.61 -4.19 -1.48
C VAL A 442 13.88 -3.71 -0.81
N PHE A 443 14.08 -2.40 -0.81
CA PHE A 443 15.20 -1.69 -0.22
C PHE A 443 15.02 -1.52 1.29
N PRO A 444 16.07 -1.10 2.03
CA PRO A 444 15.86 -0.58 3.37
C PRO A 444 14.87 0.59 3.36
N HIS A 445 14.00 0.69 4.37
CA HIS A 445 13.18 1.89 4.55
C HIS A 445 14.03 3.16 4.69
N ASP A 446 13.42 4.33 4.46
CA ASP A 446 14.10 5.63 4.38
C ASP A 446 15.01 5.93 5.58
N ILE A 447 14.66 5.54 6.80
CA ILE A 447 15.56 5.67 7.96
C ILE A 447 16.88 4.92 7.77
N GLY A 448 16.83 3.70 7.22
CA GLY A 448 18.00 2.90 6.87
C GLY A 448 18.79 3.54 5.72
N MET A 449 18.11 4.04 4.69
CA MET A 449 18.75 4.76 3.59
C MET A 449 19.44 6.03 4.09
N GLY A 450 18.79 6.80 4.96
CA GLY A 450 19.37 7.95 5.63
C GLY A 450 20.62 7.58 6.43
N ALA A 451 20.66 6.40 7.06
CA ALA A 451 21.82 5.93 7.81
C ALA A 451 23.09 5.75 6.94
N THR A 452 22.93 5.47 5.64
CA THR A 452 24.05 5.35 4.67
C THR A 452 24.77 6.68 4.45
N ARG A 453 24.00 7.78 4.42
CA ARG A 453 24.43 9.11 3.92
C ARG A 453 24.98 9.05 2.49
N ASP A 454 24.45 8.16 1.65
CA ASP A 454 24.87 7.97 0.27
C ASP A 454 23.78 8.44 -0.71
N PRO A 455 23.90 9.68 -1.25
CA PRO A 455 22.95 10.17 -2.24
C PRO A 455 23.04 9.41 -3.57
N GLY A 456 24.19 8.82 -3.91
CA GLY A 456 24.33 8.01 -5.12
C GLY A 456 23.58 6.68 -5.01
N LEU A 457 23.49 6.12 -3.81
CA LEU A 457 22.71 4.92 -3.53
C LEU A 457 21.20 5.21 -3.53
N ALA A 458 20.77 6.36 -3.01
CA ALA A 458 19.37 6.80 -3.09
C ALA A 458 18.92 7.08 -4.54
N GLU A 459 19.79 7.64 -5.39
CA GLU A 459 19.49 7.76 -6.83
C GLU A 459 19.32 6.39 -7.50
N GLN A 460 20.18 5.42 -7.16
CA GLN A 460 20.08 4.05 -7.69
C GLN A 460 18.83 3.32 -7.21
N GLU A 461 18.45 3.48 -5.94
CA GLU A 461 17.18 2.99 -5.41
C GLU A 461 16.03 3.57 -6.24
N GLY A 462 15.94 4.90 -6.36
CA GLY A 462 14.88 5.55 -7.13
C GLY A 462 14.82 5.07 -8.58
N ARG A 463 15.98 4.83 -9.20
CA ARG A 463 16.09 4.29 -10.56
C ARG A 463 15.52 2.88 -10.69
N ILE A 464 15.87 2.00 -9.77
CA ILE A 464 15.42 0.61 -9.75
C ILE A 464 13.92 0.57 -9.48
N THR A 465 13.46 1.29 -8.45
CA THR A 465 12.04 1.44 -8.11
C THR A 465 11.24 1.90 -9.33
N ALA A 466 11.66 2.96 -10.01
CA ALA A 466 10.98 3.44 -11.21
C ALA A 466 10.96 2.42 -12.35
N THR A 467 12.05 1.67 -12.53
CA THR A 467 12.13 0.65 -13.59
C THR A 467 11.17 -0.51 -13.32
N GLU A 468 11.11 -1.01 -12.08
CA GLU A 468 10.21 -2.11 -11.71
C GLU A 468 8.74 -1.67 -11.74
N THR A 469 8.40 -0.54 -11.11
CA THR A 469 7.05 0.05 -11.09
C THR A 469 6.56 0.40 -12.50
N ARG A 470 7.41 0.99 -13.35
CA ARG A 470 6.99 1.38 -14.71
C ARG A 470 6.71 0.18 -15.61
N ALA A 471 7.43 -0.92 -15.41
CA ALA A 471 7.24 -2.16 -16.18
C ALA A 471 5.87 -2.80 -15.95
N THR A 472 5.28 -2.61 -14.77
CA THR A 472 3.93 -3.09 -14.41
C THR A 472 2.82 -2.14 -14.85
N GLY A 473 3.17 -1.06 -15.57
CA GLY A 473 2.23 -0.09 -16.10
C GLY A 473 1.99 1.11 -15.19
N VAL A 474 2.41 1.09 -13.93
CA VAL A 474 2.23 2.20 -13.00
C VAL A 474 3.15 3.37 -13.38
N GLN A 475 2.63 4.59 -13.43
CA GLN A 475 3.39 5.74 -13.98
C GLN A 475 3.77 6.78 -12.93
N TRP A 476 3.32 6.58 -11.69
CA TRP A 476 3.41 7.57 -10.63
C TRP A 476 3.65 6.90 -9.29
N ALA A 477 4.79 7.20 -8.68
CA ALA A 477 5.13 6.76 -7.33
C ALA A 477 4.78 7.85 -6.31
N PHE A 478 4.14 7.46 -5.21
CA PHE A 478 3.95 8.31 -4.03
C PHE A 478 5.22 8.31 -3.16
N ALA A 479 6.36 8.69 -3.74
CA ALA A 479 7.66 8.75 -3.07
C ALA A 479 8.50 9.93 -3.62
N PRO A 480 9.42 10.49 -2.83
CA PRO A 480 9.77 10.10 -1.45
C PRO A 480 8.97 10.82 -0.35
N CYS A 481 8.99 10.27 0.88
CA CYS A 481 8.66 11.01 2.09
C CYS A 481 9.83 11.96 2.41
N VAL A 482 9.68 13.26 2.17
CA VAL A 482 10.70 14.27 2.53
C VAL A 482 10.50 14.74 3.99
N CYS A 483 10.24 13.76 4.84
CA CYS A 483 9.75 13.91 6.18
C CYS A 483 10.92 14.22 7.13
N VAL A 484 10.74 15.22 7.99
CA VAL A 484 11.73 15.55 9.05
C VAL A 484 11.12 15.14 10.38
N THR A 485 11.42 13.91 10.79
CA THR A 485 10.96 13.30 12.04
C THR A 485 11.54 14.04 13.26
N ARG A 486 10.71 14.30 14.26
CA ARG A 486 11.09 15.02 15.50
C ARG A 486 10.78 14.25 16.77
N ASP A 487 10.06 13.13 16.67
CA ASP A 487 9.62 12.31 17.78
C ASP A 487 9.41 10.87 17.32
N GLU A 488 10.30 9.97 17.72
CA GLU A 488 10.32 8.58 17.26
C GLU A 488 9.09 7.77 17.70
N ARG A 489 8.24 8.31 18.60
CA ARG A 489 6.96 7.68 18.94
C ARG A 489 5.99 7.64 17.76
N TRP A 490 6.25 8.43 16.71
CA TRP A 490 5.47 8.44 15.48
C TRP A 490 5.62 7.12 14.70
N GLY A 491 4.49 6.52 14.35
CA GLY A 491 4.43 5.25 13.62
C GLY A 491 4.93 5.30 12.17
N ARG A 492 5.35 6.46 11.66
CA ARG A 492 5.98 6.63 10.34
C ARG A 492 7.43 7.13 10.41
N SER A 493 8.06 7.08 11.57
CA SER A 493 9.46 7.53 11.72
C SER A 493 10.41 6.82 10.73
N TYR A 494 10.13 5.55 10.41
CA TYR A 494 10.93 4.79 9.45
C TYR A 494 10.85 5.31 8.00
N GLU A 495 9.80 6.06 7.67
CA GLU A 495 9.63 6.70 6.37
C GLU A 495 10.41 8.03 6.28
N ALA A 496 11.07 8.48 7.35
CA ALA A 496 11.92 9.66 7.30
C ALA A 496 13.40 9.27 7.12
N PHE A 497 14.11 9.94 6.21
CA PHE A 497 15.57 9.81 6.11
C PHE A 497 16.32 10.25 7.38
N GLY A 498 15.68 11.07 8.24
CA GLY A 498 16.21 11.41 9.55
C GLY A 498 15.67 12.72 10.11
N GLU A 499 16.23 13.14 11.25
CA GLU A 499 15.74 14.29 12.02
C GLU A 499 16.33 15.65 11.62
N ASP A 500 17.39 15.67 10.80
CA ASP A 500 18.04 16.87 10.27
C ASP A 500 17.59 17.13 8.83
N PRO A 501 16.98 18.29 8.51
CA PRO A 501 16.58 18.60 7.14
C PRO A 501 17.74 18.55 6.14
N ALA A 502 18.98 18.83 6.54
CA ALA A 502 20.13 18.74 5.64
C ALA A 502 20.42 17.30 5.19
N LEU A 503 20.07 16.30 6.01
CA LEU A 503 20.13 14.89 5.60
C LEU A 503 19.01 14.57 4.61
N VAL A 504 17.78 14.96 4.90
CA VAL A 504 16.65 14.75 3.98
C VAL A 504 16.97 15.33 2.61
N GLN A 505 17.45 16.58 2.54
CA GLN A 505 17.85 17.24 1.30
C GLN A 505 18.97 16.51 0.55
N LEU A 506 19.90 15.85 1.25
CA LEU A 506 20.96 15.06 0.63
C LEU A 506 20.38 13.81 -0.06
N MET A 507 19.42 13.13 0.58
CA MET A 507 18.84 11.87 0.11
C MET A 507 17.79 12.06 -1.00
N GLU A 508 17.33 13.29 -1.24
CA GLU A 508 16.36 13.61 -2.29
C GLU A 508 16.84 13.34 -3.74
N THR A 509 18.08 12.88 -3.94
CA THR A 509 18.52 12.31 -5.23
C THR A 509 17.70 11.08 -5.65
N VAL A 510 16.94 10.46 -4.75
CA VAL A 510 15.90 9.48 -5.10
C VAL A 510 14.87 10.06 -6.09
N ILE A 511 14.57 11.37 -6.05
CA ILE A 511 13.71 12.05 -7.04
C ILE A 511 14.36 12.02 -8.43
N ASP A 512 15.68 12.24 -8.51
CA ASP A 512 16.42 12.18 -9.77
C ASP A 512 16.41 10.74 -10.33
N GLY A 513 16.53 9.74 -9.46
CA GLY A 513 16.38 8.33 -9.81
C GLY A 513 14.99 8.01 -10.37
N LEU A 514 13.95 8.36 -9.62
CA LEU A 514 12.55 8.09 -9.97
C LEU A 514 12.13 8.73 -11.29
N GLN A 515 12.50 9.99 -11.49
CA GLN A 515 12.09 10.78 -12.66
C GLN A 515 13.10 10.75 -13.82
N ASN A 516 14.10 9.86 -13.75
CA ASN A 516 15.18 9.77 -14.73
C ASN A 516 15.84 11.12 -15.04
N ASN A 517 16.28 11.86 -14.01
CA ASN A 517 16.87 13.19 -14.15
C ASN A 517 15.97 14.16 -14.96
N GLY A 518 14.65 14.03 -14.81
CA GLY A 518 13.63 14.84 -15.49
C GLY A 518 13.17 14.31 -16.85
N ASN A 519 13.70 13.18 -17.34
CA ASN A 519 13.25 12.54 -18.59
C ASN A 519 12.05 11.61 -18.33
N LEU A 520 10.90 12.20 -18.00
CA LEU A 520 9.67 11.48 -17.62
C LEU A 520 9.04 10.62 -18.73
N ALA A 521 9.35 10.88 -20.00
CA ALA A 521 8.81 10.10 -21.12
C ALA A 521 9.53 8.75 -21.31
N ASP A 522 10.64 8.52 -20.60
CA ASP A 522 11.38 7.28 -20.64
C ASP A 522 10.59 6.14 -19.98
N PRO A 523 10.56 4.92 -20.56
CA PRO A 523 9.85 3.77 -19.99
C PRO A 523 10.49 3.21 -18.70
N THR A 524 11.57 3.82 -18.20
CA THR A 524 12.17 3.53 -16.88
C THR A 524 11.95 4.65 -15.86
N ALA A 525 11.11 5.65 -16.18
CA ALA A 525 10.78 6.76 -15.30
C ALA A 525 9.34 6.67 -14.77
N VAL A 526 9.16 7.13 -13.54
CA VAL A 526 7.85 7.39 -12.94
C VAL A 526 7.79 8.82 -12.42
N LEU A 527 6.59 9.37 -12.32
CA LEU A 527 6.38 10.64 -11.66
C LEU A 527 6.66 10.49 -10.16
N ALA A 528 7.43 11.40 -9.55
CA ALA A 528 7.69 11.38 -8.11
C ALA A 528 6.73 12.31 -7.35
N THR A 529 6.53 12.03 -6.06
CA THR A 529 5.68 12.81 -5.14
C THR A 529 6.44 13.12 -3.86
N ALA A 530 6.79 14.38 -3.62
CA ALA A 530 7.32 14.78 -2.31
C ALA A 530 6.18 14.85 -1.28
N LYS A 531 6.27 14.05 -0.21
CA LYS A 531 5.20 13.94 0.81
C LYS A 531 5.74 13.98 2.26
N HIS A 532 4.97 14.40 3.29
CA HIS A 532 3.66 15.04 3.20
C HIS A 532 3.70 16.52 3.62
N TYR A 533 3.32 17.42 2.72
CA TYR A 533 3.49 18.88 2.85
C TYR A 533 2.50 19.49 3.86
N LEU A 534 2.93 20.05 4.98
CA LEU A 534 4.28 19.99 5.53
C LEU A 534 4.21 19.85 7.05
N GLY A 535 5.26 19.28 7.63
CA GLY A 535 5.42 19.15 9.07
C GLY A 535 4.77 17.90 9.66
N ASP A 536 4.48 16.88 8.85
CA ASP A 536 4.02 15.56 9.29
C ASP A 536 4.90 14.94 10.38
N GLY A 537 6.22 14.94 10.20
CA GLY A 537 7.17 14.42 11.21
C GLY A 537 7.32 15.29 12.47
N GLY A 538 6.59 16.41 12.56
CA GLY A 538 6.65 17.37 13.67
C GLY A 538 5.46 17.34 14.62
N THR A 539 4.54 16.39 14.47
CA THR A 539 3.31 16.36 15.28
C THR A 539 3.63 16.10 16.75
N GLN A 540 2.89 16.77 17.63
CA GLN A 540 3.10 16.62 19.07
C GLN A 540 2.45 15.32 19.57
N TYR A 541 3.18 14.53 20.37
CA TYR A 541 2.62 13.36 21.03
C TYR A 541 1.37 13.68 21.88
N GLY A 542 0.31 12.90 21.71
CA GLY A 542 -1.01 13.10 22.32
C GLY A 542 -1.91 14.12 21.63
N SER A 543 -1.49 14.69 20.49
CA SER A 543 -2.28 15.72 19.76
C SER A 543 -3.21 15.17 18.69
N SER A 544 -3.08 13.89 18.32
CA SER A 544 -3.95 13.28 17.33
C SER A 544 -5.40 13.18 17.83
N THR A 545 -6.33 13.41 16.91
CA THR A 545 -7.76 13.24 17.15
C THR A 545 -8.36 12.13 16.28
N ASN A 546 -7.52 11.36 15.57
CA ASN A 546 -7.97 10.32 14.67
C ASN A 546 -7.93 8.95 15.36
N GLY A 547 -9.10 8.37 15.62
CA GLY A 547 -9.23 7.02 16.19
C GLY A 547 -8.42 6.84 17.48
N THR A 548 -7.51 5.86 17.47
CA THR A 548 -6.63 5.50 18.60
C THR A 548 -5.20 6.05 18.44
N TYR A 549 -4.94 6.84 17.40
CA TYR A 549 -3.61 7.37 17.12
C TYR A 549 -3.21 8.35 18.22
N THR A 550 -1.93 8.35 18.58
CA THR A 550 -1.43 9.22 19.65
C THR A 550 -0.71 10.44 19.08
N ILE A 551 -0.05 10.32 17.93
CA ILE A 551 0.80 11.36 17.35
C ILE A 551 0.59 11.51 15.84
N ASP A 552 0.38 10.42 15.09
CA ASP A 552 0.15 10.48 13.65
C ASP A 552 -1.12 11.29 13.31
N GLN A 553 -1.05 12.07 12.23
CA GLN A 553 -2.11 12.98 11.79
C GLN A 553 -2.52 14.05 12.83
N GLY A 554 -1.68 14.26 13.86
CA GLY A 554 -1.88 15.24 14.93
C GLY A 554 -1.56 16.68 14.52
N VAL A 555 -1.09 17.45 15.51
CA VAL A 555 -0.81 18.88 15.37
C VAL A 555 0.68 19.16 15.51
N THR A 556 1.24 19.81 14.50
CA THR A 556 2.58 20.39 14.54
C THR A 556 2.51 21.83 15.02
N TYR A 557 3.09 22.09 16.20
CA TYR A 557 3.22 23.44 16.76
C TYR A 557 4.61 23.98 16.48
N ALA A 558 4.70 24.99 15.62
CA ALA A 558 5.98 25.53 15.19
C ALA A 558 5.97 27.06 15.15
N THR A 559 7.07 27.69 15.47
CA THR A 559 7.30 29.09 15.09
C THR A 559 7.55 29.19 13.59
N GLN A 560 7.40 30.38 12.99
CA GLN A 560 7.74 30.58 11.57
C GLN A 560 9.21 30.22 11.30
N GLN A 561 10.12 30.52 12.22
CA GLN A 561 11.53 30.16 12.09
C GLN A 561 11.73 28.63 12.02
N GLN A 562 10.97 27.85 12.80
CA GLN A 562 11.03 26.39 12.75
C GLN A 562 10.43 25.85 11.45
N VAL A 563 9.34 26.45 10.94
CA VAL A 563 8.80 26.11 9.61
C VAL A 563 9.86 26.32 8.53
N ASP A 564 10.50 27.49 8.53
CA ASP A 564 11.49 27.86 7.51
C ASP A 564 12.79 27.06 7.62
N ALA A 565 13.17 26.62 8.83
CA ALA A 565 14.43 25.92 9.08
C ALA A 565 14.32 24.39 9.03
N LEU A 566 13.18 23.81 9.41
CA LEU A 566 13.01 22.35 9.52
C LEU A 566 12.18 21.79 8.38
N TYR A 567 10.99 22.33 8.14
CA TYR A 567 9.99 21.64 7.32
C TYR A 567 9.92 22.13 5.88
N LEU A 568 10.31 23.38 5.61
CA LEU A 568 10.28 23.95 4.27
C LEU A 568 11.50 23.58 3.38
N PRO A 569 12.74 23.48 3.89
CA PRO A 569 13.91 23.25 3.03
C PRO A 569 13.85 21.99 2.16
N PRO A 570 13.38 20.82 2.65
CA PRO A 570 13.24 19.64 1.80
C PRO A 570 12.32 19.87 0.59
N TYR A 571 11.20 20.58 0.77
CA TYR A 571 10.32 20.91 -0.36
C TYR A 571 10.93 21.90 -1.35
N GLN A 572 11.80 22.80 -0.90
CA GLN A 572 12.54 23.64 -1.85
C GLN A 572 13.48 22.78 -2.71
N THR A 573 14.20 21.83 -2.11
CA THR A 573 15.05 20.89 -2.86
C THR A 573 14.25 20.07 -3.85
N ALA A 574 13.11 19.50 -3.44
CA ALA A 574 12.26 18.69 -4.30
C ALA A 574 11.73 19.50 -5.49
N VAL A 575 11.33 20.76 -5.26
CA VAL A 575 10.89 21.68 -6.32
C VAL A 575 12.04 22.03 -7.27
N ASP A 576 13.26 22.26 -6.75
CA ASP A 576 14.45 22.56 -7.55
C ASP A 576 14.88 21.37 -8.42
N LYS A 577 14.65 20.13 -7.95
CA LYS A 577 14.82 18.87 -8.71
C LYS A 577 13.69 18.61 -9.71
N GLY A 578 12.63 19.42 -9.69
CA GLY A 578 11.51 19.28 -10.62
C GLY A 578 10.57 18.13 -10.27
N VAL A 579 10.32 17.87 -8.98
CA VAL A 579 9.32 16.87 -8.55
C VAL A 579 7.96 17.11 -9.22
N GLY A 580 7.33 16.05 -9.71
CA GLY A 580 6.09 16.12 -10.49
C GLY A 580 4.82 16.36 -9.68
N ALA A 581 4.79 15.87 -8.44
CA ALA A 581 3.66 16.02 -7.53
C ALA A 581 4.10 16.36 -6.09
N VAL A 582 3.20 16.98 -5.33
CA VAL A 582 3.34 17.19 -3.88
C VAL A 582 2.05 16.78 -3.19
N MET A 583 2.16 16.00 -2.11
CA MET A 583 1.01 15.53 -1.35
C MET A 583 0.95 16.24 0.02
N PRO A 584 -0.11 17.00 0.36
CA PRO A 584 -0.22 17.61 1.68
C PRO A 584 -0.49 16.60 2.80
N SER A 585 0.05 16.87 3.98
CA SER A 585 -0.10 16.04 5.18
C SER A 585 -1.52 16.04 5.74
N TYR A 586 -1.96 14.92 6.33
CA TYR A 586 -3.13 14.91 7.22
C TYR A 586 -3.00 15.86 8.41
N SER A 587 -1.78 16.13 8.86
CA SER A 587 -1.52 16.91 10.06
C SER A 587 -2.10 18.32 9.98
N SER A 588 -2.36 18.88 11.14
CA SER A 588 -2.60 20.32 11.26
C SER A 588 -1.31 21.03 11.60
N LEU A 589 -1.09 22.20 11.02
CA LEU A 589 0.00 23.10 11.41
C LEU A 589 -0.58 24.27 12.22
N GLN A 590 0.04 24.58 13.35
CA GLN A 590 -0.17 25.86 14.02
C GLN A 590 1.13 26.66 14.04
N ILE A 591 1.16 27.78 13.30
CA ILE A 591 2.27 28.72 13.34
C ILE A 591 2.10 29.63 14.55
N LEU A 592 2.90 29.39 15.59
CA LEU A 592 2.82 30.11 16.86
C LEU A 592 3.02 31.62 16.68
N GLY A 593 2.12 32.41 17.24
CA GLY A 593 2.10 33.88 17.13
C GLY A 593 1.46 34.42 15.84
N LYS A 594 1.17 33.55 14.85
CA LYS A 594 0.46 33.89 13.61
C LYS A 594 -0.97 33.33 13.61
N ASP A 595 -1.12 32.07 13.99
CA ASP A 595 -2.39 31.35 13.93
C ASP A 595 -3.07 31.29 15.30
N SER A 596 -4.39 31.52 15.33
CA SER A 596 -5.20 31.44 16.56
C SER A 596 -5.56 30.01 16.96
N ALA A 597 -5.46 29.05 16.04
CA ALA A 597 -5.74 27.63 16.24
C ALA A 597 -5.00 26.80 15.18
N PRO A 598 -4.82 25.48 15.39
CA PRO A 598 -4.32 24.57 14.36
C PRO A 598 -5.22 24.55 13.12
N VAL A 599 -4.62 24.39 11.95
CA VAL A 599 -5.35 24.29 10.69
C VAL A 599 -4.80 23.13 9.87
N LYS A 600 -5.68 22.25 9.39
CA LYS A 600 -5.37 21.11 8.51
C LYS A 600 -4.64 21.57 7.25
N MET A 601 -3.56 20.87 6.87
CA MET A 601 -2.76 21.26 5.70
C MET A 601 -3.57 21.23 4.39
N HIS A 602 -4.52 20.31 4.23
CA HIS A 602 -5.45 20.31 3.08
C HIS A 602 -6.32 21.55 2.96
N ALA A 603 -6.43 22.38 4.01
CA ALA A 603 -7.17 23.64 4.01
C ALA A 603 -6.26 24.89 3.97
N ARG A 604 -4.93 24.73 3.92
CA ARG A 604 -3.98 25.85 4.13
C ARG A 604 -3.60 26.59 2.86
N THR A 605 -4.45 27.53 2.43
CA THR A 605 -4.21 28.35 1.24
C THR A 605 -2.89 29.12 1.27
N ASP A 606 -2.50 29.67 2.44
CA ASP A 606 -1.26 30.43 2.58
C ASP A 606 -0.01 29.56 2.35
N MET A 607 -0.07 28.27 2.70
CA MET A 607 1.04 27.33 2.50
C MET A 607 0.99 26.64 1.14
N LEU A 608 -0.15 26.12 0.71
CA LEU A 608 -0.28 25.38 -0.55
C LEU A 608 -0.17 26.30 -1.78
N THR A 609 -0.87 27.43 -1.76
CA THR A 609 -0.80 28.39 -2.87
C THR A 609 0.26 29.45 -2.62
N GLY A 610 0.27 30.05 -1.43
CA GLY A 610 1.17 31.16 -1.11
C GLY A 610 2.65 30.77 -1.09
N VAL A 611 3.00 29.69 -0.41
CA VAL A 611 4.39 29.24 -0.31
C VAL A 611 4.75 28.27 -1.44
N LEU A 612 4.13 27.08 -1.50
CA LEU A 612 4.53 26.02 -2.44
C LEU A 612 4.43 26.46 -3.91
N LYS A 613 3.25 26.89 -4.36
CA LYS A 613 3.04 27.26 -5.77
C LYS A 613 3.70 28.59 -6.16
N ASN A 614 3.58 29.60 -5.31
CA ASN A 614 4.02 30.96 -5.65
C ASN A 614 5.45 31.27 -5.22
N GLN A 615 5.82 31.03 -3.96
CA GLN A 615 7.15 31.36 -3.44
C GLN A 615 8.22 30.37 -3.91
N LEU A 616 8.00 29.06 -3.74
CA LEU A 616 8.94 28.02 -4.21
C LEU A 616 8.86 27.82 -5.72
N GLY A 617 7.73 28.20 -6.34
CA GLY A 617 7.55 28.18 -7.78
C GLY A 617 7.13 26.82 -8.35
N PHE A 618 6.63 25.91 -7.53
CA PHE A 618 6.22 24.55 -7.90
C PHE A 618 5.32 24.51 -9.16
N LYS A 619 5.73 23.72 -10.15
CA LYS A 619 5.07 23.61 -11.48
C LYS A 619 4.23 22.36 -11.66
N GLY A 620 4.46 21.32 -10.85
CA GLY A 620 3.64 20.11 -10.82
C GLY A 620 2.25 20.33 -10.25
N PHE A 621 1.58 19.25 -9.86
CA PHE A 621 0.24 19.29 -9.26
C PHE A 621 0.24 18.84 -7.80
N VAL A 622 -0.69 19.38 -7.01
CA VAL A 622 -0.91 19.01 -5.61
C VAL A 622 -2.01 17.95 -5.54
N VAL A 623 -1.68 16.76 -5.03
CA VAL A 623 -2.67 15.68 -4.78
C VAL A 623 -3.02 15.63 -3.30
N SER A 624 -4.28 15.44 -2.91
CA SER A 624 -4.59 15.15 -1.49
C SER A 624 -4.02 13.79 -1.05
N ASP A 625 -3.91 13.59 0.24
CA ASP A 625 -3.72 12.25 0.82
C ASP A 625 -5.07 11.50 0.79
N TRP A 626 -5.07 10.21 1.12
CA TRP A 626 -6.22 9.31 1.09
C TRP A 626 -7.37 9.82 1.98
N ASN A 627 -8.49 10.26 1.38
CA ASN A 627 -9.57 10.94 2.11
C ASN A 627 -9.06 12.10 2.99
N GLY A 628 -7.95 12.75 2.61
CA GLY A 628 -7.33 13.80 3.43
C GLY A 628 -8.23 15.03 3.59
N ILE A 629 -9.04 15.34 2.56
CA ILE A 629 -9.97 16.47 2.62
C ILE A 629 -11.12 16.22 3.61
N ASP A 630 -11.50 14.95 3.82
CA ASP A 630 -12.57 14.53 4.72
C ASP A 630 -12.24 14.83 6.20
N GLN A 631 -10.97 15.10 6.51
CA GLN A 631 -10.54 15.48 7.85
C GLN A 631 -10.58 17.00 8.11
N ILE A 632 -11.00 17.81 7.13
CA ILE A 632 -11.12 19.27 7.29
C ILE A 632 -12.30 19.60 8.21
N GLY A 633 -13.44 18.94 8.02
CA GLY A 633 -14.66 19.21 8.77
C GLY A 633 -15.74 18.15 8.57
N PRO A 634 -16.95 18.37 9.12
CA PRO A 634 -18.05 17.42 9.00
C PRO A 634 -18.92 17.61 7.74
N ASP A 635 -18.66 18.64 6.92
CA ASP A 635 -19.43 18.96 5.71
C ASP A 635 -18.56 18.74 4.47
N TYR A 636 -18.67 17.55 3.89
CA TYR A 636 -17.85 17.10 2.78
C TYR A 636 -17.85 18.09 1.59
N LYS A 637 -19.01 18.66 1.25
CA LYS A 637 -19.09 19.65 0.17
C LYS A 637 -18.30 20.92 0.51
N ASN A 638 -18.36 21.36 1.76
CA ASN A 638 -17.53 22.47 2.21
C ASN A 638 -16.04 22.09 2.20
N ASP A 639 -15.69 20.86 2.53
CA ASP A 639 -14.31 20.37 2.50
C ASP A 639 -13.75 20.34 1.08
N VAL A 640 -14.55 19.90 0.09
CA VAL A 640 -14.23 20.04 -1.35
C VAL A 640 -13.99 21.50 -1.72
N LYS A 641 -14.87 22.41 -1.31
CA LYS A 641 -14.73 23.85 -1.59
C LYS A 641 -13.44 24.42 -0.99
N VAL A 642 -13.16 24.11 0.28
CA VAL A 642 -12.01 24.65 1.02
C VAL A 642 -10.70 24.10 0.45
N SER A 643 -10.61 22.78 0.24
CA SER A 643 -9.40 22.10 -0.23
C SER A 643 -8.99 22.54 -1.65
N VAL A 644 -9.94 22.54 -2.59
CA VAL A 644 -9.68 22.95 -3.97
C VAL A 644 -9.28 24.42 -4.04
N ASN A 645 -9.95 25.31 -3.29
CA ASN A 645 -9.58 26.72 -3.26
C ASN A 645 -8.25 26.98 -2.52
N ALA A 646 -7.87 26.13 -1.56
CA ALA A 646 -6.57 26.21 -0.91
C ALA A 646 -5.41 25.92 -1.88
N GLY A 647 -5.68 25.13 -2.92
CA GLY A 647 -4.74 24.87 -4.01
C GLY A 647 -4.51 23.40 -4.31
N ILE A 648 -5.34 22.49 -3.79
CA ILE A 648 -5.31 21.08 -4.22
C ILE A 648 -5.78 20.99 -5.68
N ASP A 649 -5.02 20.23 -6.47
CA ASP A 649 -5.25 20.06 -7.90
C ASP A 649 -5.96 18.75 -8.21
N MET A 650 -5.60 17.68 -7.50
CA MET A 650 -6.22 16.36 -7.60
C MET A 650 -6.63 15.87 -6.21
N VAL A 651 -7.83 15.32 -6.08
CA VAL A 651 -8.31 14.74 -4.83
C VAL A 651 -8.28 13.21 -4.93
N MET A 652 -7.54 12.61 -4.00
CA MET A 652 -7.55 11.18 -3.72
C MET A 652 -8.83 10.85 -2.96
N ALA A 653 -9.90 10.59 -3.71
CA ALA A 653 -11.24 10.24 -3.24
C ALA A 653 -11.52 8.76 -3.56
N PRO A 654 -10.80 7.83 -2.90
CA PRO A 654 -10.71 6.42 -3.29
C PRO A 654 -12.07 5.77 -3.58
N TYR A 655 -13.04 5.98 -2.68
CA TYR A 655 -14.39 5.41 -2.79
C TYR A 655 -15.50 6.48 -2.93
N SER A 656 -15.25 7.71 -2.50
CA SER A 656 -16.18 8.85 -2.54
C SER A 656 -16.08 9.69 -3.82
N TYR A 657 -15.34 9.24 -4.84
CA TYR A 657 -15.09 9.98 -6.08
C TYR A 657 -16.37 10.51 -6.78
N LYS A 658 -17.50 9.78 -6.70
CA LYS A 658 -18.78 10.23 -7.29
C LYS A 658 -19.35 11.44 -6.55
N ASP A 659 -19.23 11.45 -5.23
CA ASP A 659 -19.67 12.57 -4.39
C ASP A 659 -18.77 13.77 -4.62
N PHE A 660 -17.45 13.57 -4.65
CA PHE A 660 -16.48 14.62 -5.00
C PHE A 660 -16.79 15.29 -6.35
N ILE A 661 -17.03 14.49 -7.40
CA ILE A 661 -17.36 15.00 -8.74
C ILE A 661 -18.67 15.80 -8.70
N THR A 662 -19.69 15.27 -8.01
CA THR A 662 -21.00 15.92 -7.89
C THR A 662 -20.87 17.28 -7.20
N ASP A 663 -20.16 17.33 -6.08
CA ASP A 663 -20.00 18.54 -5.30
C ASP A 663 -19.10 19.57 -5.97
N LEU A 664 -17.96 19.18 -6.55
CA LEU A 664 -17.09 20.09 -7.27
C LEU A 664 -17.79 20.67 -8.51
N THR A 665 -18.58 19.87 -9.23
CA THR A 665 -19.40 20.36 -10.35
C THR A 665 -20.40 21.41 -9.89
N ALA A 666 -21.08 21.16 -8.76
CA ALA A 666 -22.03 22.11 -8.19
C ALA A 666 -21.37 23.41 -7.73
N LEU A 667 -20.21 23.32 -7.05
CA LEU A 667 -19.42 24.47 -6.58
C LEU A 667 -18.84 25.30 -7.74
N ALA A 668 -18.45 24.64 -8.83
CA ALA A 668 -18.05 25.32 -10.07
C ALA A 668 -19.23 26.05 -10.71
N GLY A 669 -20.42 25.43 -10.71
CA GLY A 669 -21.65 26.01 -11.23
C GLY A 669 -22.17 27.21 -10.42
N SER A 670 -21.97 27.23 -9.10
CA SER A 670 -22.30 28.37 -8.24
C SER A 670 -21.24 29.47 -8.24
N GLY A 671 -20.01 29.16 -8.67
CA GLY A 671 -18.87 30.08 -8.63
C GLY A 671 -18.10 30.09 -7.30
N ASP A 672 -18.46 29.22 -6.36
CA ASP A 672 -17.75 29.04 -5.07
C ASP A 672 -16.36 28.43 -5.27
N VAL A 673 -16.17 27.68 -6.36
CA VAL A 673 -14.85 27.33 -6.91
C VAL A 673 -14.76 27.94 -8.31
N THR A 674 -13.78 28.82 -8.52
CA THR A 674 -13.70 29.56 -9.79
C THR A 674 -13.21 28.68 -10.95
N THR A 675 -13.66 28.96 -12.17
CA THR A 675 -13.15 28.31 -13.38
C THR A 675 -11.63 28.51 -13.53
N ALA A 676 -11.07 29.61 -13.06
CA ALA A 676 -9.63 29.85 -13.06
C ALA A 676 -8.87 28.86 -12.16
N ARG A 677 -9.39 28.56 -10.96
CA ARG A 677 -8.82 27.56 -10.04
C ARG A 677 -8.84 26.16 -10.65
N ILE A 678 -9.97 25.77 -11.25
CA ILE A 678 -10.10 24.49 -11.97
C ILE A 678 -9.14 24.43 -13.16
N ASN A 679 -9.02 25.50 -13.94
CA ASN A 679 -8.09 25.54 -15.06
C ASN A 679 -6.63 25.44 -14.63
N ASP A 680 -6.22 26.09 -13.53
CA ASP A 680 -4.86 25.94 -12.97
C ASP A 680 -4.60 24.48 -12.58
N ALA A 681 -5.51 23.87 -11.81
CA ALA A 681 -5.41 22.48 -11.38
C ALA A 681 -5.25 21.51 -12.56
N VAL A 682 -6.18 21.57 -13.51
CA VAL A 682 -6.18 20.66 -14.66
C VAL A 682 -4.97 20.90 -15.55
N SER A 683 -4.55 22.16 -15.77
CA SER A 683 -3.38 22.45 -16.58
C SER A 683 -2.10 21.83 -16.03
N ARG A 684 -1.93 21.79 -14.71
CA ARG A 684 -0.80 21.14 -14.03
C ARG A 684 -0.83 19.62 -14.22
N ILE A 685 -2.00 19.01 -14.01
CA ILE A 685 -2.20 17.56 -14.16
C ILE A 685 -1.92 17.11 -15.59
N VAL A 686 -2.53 17.77 -16.59
CA VAL A 686 -2.34 17.34 -17.99
C VAL A 686 -0.93 17.66 -18.51
N THR A 687 -0.26 18.69 -17.97
CA THR A 687 1.16 18.95 -18.28
C THR A 687 2.02 17.76 -17.87
N GLN A 688 1.88 17.27 -16.64
CA GLN A 688 2.63 16.09 -16.18
C GLN A 688 2.31 14.84 -17.00
N LYS A 689 1.06 14.64 -17.42
CA LYS A 689 0.70 13.54 -18.33
C LYS A 689 1.35 13.64 -19.72
N PHE A 690 1.50 14.85 -20.26
CA PHE A 690 2.26 15.04 -21.50
C PHE A 690 3.76 14.81 -21.30
N GLU A 691 4.34 15.25 -20.17
CA GLU A 691 5.75 15.04 -19.84
C GLU A 691 6.08 13.55 -19.65
N LEU A 692 5.15 12.77 -19.09
CA LEU A 692 5.21 11.30 -18.99
C LEU A 692 5.03 10.56 -20.32
N GLY A 693 4.75 11.27 -21.41
CA GLY A 693 4.48 10.66 -22.72
C GLY A 693 3.16 9.88 -22.81
N LEU A 694 2.26 9.99 -21.82
CA LEU A 694 1.05 9.15 -21.72
C LEU A 694 0.07 9.33 -22.89
N PHE A 695 0.06 10.50 -23.53
CA PHE A 695 -0.79 10.72 -24.72
C PHE A 695 -0.27 9.97 -25.95
N ASP A 696 1.03 9.73 -26.01
CA ASP A 696 1.69 9.12 -27.16
C ASP A 696 1.88 7.60 -26.93
N HIS A 697 2.10 7.20 -25.67
CA HIS A 697 2.25 5.81 -25.22
C HIS A 697 1.38 5.58 -23.96
N PRO A 698 0.06 5.39 -24.13
CA PRO A 698 -0.85 5.27 -22.99
C PRO A 698 -0.74 3.92 -22.26
N TYR A 699 -0.28 2.87 -22.95
CA TYR A 699 -0.20 1.50 -22.42
C TYR A 699 1.19 1.17 -21.86
N SER A 700 1.26 0.13 -21.05
CA SER A 700 2.45 -0.36 -20.37
C SER A 700 3.55 -0.77 -21.35
N ASP A 701 4.78 -0.31 -21.11
CA ASP A 701 5.97 -0.87 -21.76
C ASP A 701 6.46 -2.07 -20.94
N ARG A 702 6.31 -3.25 -21.51
CA ARG A 702 6.55 -4.52 -20.83
C ARG A 702 7.99 -5.03 -21.00
N THR A 703 8.86 -4.25 -21.62
CA THR A 703 10.25 -4.64 -21.94
C THR A 703 11.05 -5.01 -20.69
N ASN A 704 10.79 -4.32 -19.56
CA ASN A 704 11.49 -4.51 -18.28
C ASN A 704 10.78 -5.47 -17.31
N LEU A 705 9.66 -6.11 -17.69
CA LEU A 705 9.03 -7.11 -16.80
C LEU A 705 10.01 -8.21 -16.30
N PRO A 706 10.96 -8.71 -17.12
CA PRO A 706 11.92 -9.72 -16.66
C PRO A 706 12.99 -9.22 -15.69
N THR A 707 13.16 -7.90 -15.53
CA THR A 707 14.18 -7.32 -14.63
C THR A 707 13.65 -7.09 -13.21
N ILE A 708 12.34 -7.25 -12.99
CA ILE A 708 11.73 -7.10 -11.67
C ILE A 708 12.31 -8.13 -10.71
N GLY A 709 12.86 -7.66 -9.59
CA GLY A 709 13.46 -8.52 -8.58
C GLY A 709 14.72 -9.26 -9.06
N ASP A 710 15.40 -8.77 -10.10
CA ASP A 710 16.58 -9.45 -10.62
C ASP A 710 17.80 -9.34 -9.69
N ALA A 711 18.84 -10.14 -9.97
CA ALA A 711 20.03 -10.18 -9.13
C ALA A 711 20.82 -8.86 -9.12
N ALA A 712 20.73 -8.04 -10.17
CA ALA A 712 21.44 -6.76 -10.24
C ALA A 712 20.75 -5.72 -9.34
N HIS A 713 19.43 -5.66 -9.36
CA HIS A 713 18.63 -4.80 -8.49
C HIS A 713 18.81 -5.20 -7.02
N ARG A 714 18.69 -6.50 -6.72
CA ARG A 714 18.90 -7.04 -5.37
C ARG A 714 20.33 -6.83 -4.87
N GLN A 715 21.33 -6.79 -5.75
CA GLN A 715 22.70 -6.47 -5.34
C GLN A 715 22.84 -5.03 -4.82
N VAL A 716 22.09 -4.08 -5.38
CA VAL A 716 22.04 -2.69 -4.86
C VAL A 716 21.29 -2.65 -3.53
N ALA A 717 20.15 -3.33 -3.42
CA ALA A 717 19.43 -3.44 -2.14
C ALA A 717 20.29 -4.11 -1.04
N ARG A 718 21.09 -5.12 -1.38
CA ARG A 718 22.09 -5.72 -0.48
C ARG A 718 23.17 -4.74 -0.05
N GLN A 719 23.66 -3.89 -0.97
CA GLN A 719 24.60 -2.82 -0.63
C GLN A 719 23.95 -1.84 0.35
N ALA A 720 22.74 -1.38 0.08
CA ALA A 720 21.98 -0.50 0.96
C ALA A 720 21.73 -1.12 2.33
N ALA A 721 21.36 -2.40 2.39
CA ALA A 721 21.19 -3.14 3.64
C ALA A 721 22.50 -3.23 4.43
N ALA A 722 23.66 -3.36 3.79
CA ALA A 722 24.96 -3.36 4.45
C ALA A 722 25.36 -1.97 4.97
N GLU A 723 25.20 -0.94 4.14
CA GLU A 723 25.61 0.43 4.48
C GLU A 723 24.69 1.12 5.49
N SER A 724 23.44 0.66 5.62
CA SER A 724 22.48 1.18 6.61
C SER A 724 22.80 0.75 8.04
N GLN A 725 23.61 -0.31 8.22
CA GLN A 725 23.87 -0.88 9.55
C GLN A 725 24.70 0.07 10.42
N VAL A 726 24.16 0.49 11.56
CA VAL A 726 24.84 1.40 12.48
C VAL A 726 25.40 0.62 13.68
N LEU A 727 26.72 0.58 13.80
CA LEU A 727 27.41 -0.06 14.92
C LEU A 727 27.47 0.89 16.12
N LEU A 728 26.60 0.68 17.10
CA LEU A 728 26.52 1.53 18.29
C LEU A 728 27.62 1.22 19.30
N LYS A 729 27.94 -0.07 19.47
CA LYS A 729 28.95 -0.56 20.41
C LYS A 729 29.73 -1.73 19.81
N ASN A 730 31.05 -1.76 20.03
CA ASN A 730 31.92 -2.89 19.63
C ASN A 730 33.02 -3.16 20.67
N ALA A 731 32.63 -3.62 21.86
CA ALA A 731 33.56 -3.85 22.96
C ALA A 731 34.49 -5.05 22.69
N GLY A 732 35.80 -4.81 22.83
CA GLY A 732 36.82 -5.83 22.62
C GLY A 732 36.92 -6.31 21.17
N ASN A 733 36.45 -5.50 20.21
CA ASN A 733 36.42 -5.81 18.78
C ASN A 733 35.75 -7.17 18.51
N VAL A 734 34.56 -7.37 19.09
CA VAL A 734 33.79 -8.60 18.86
C VAL A 734 33.35 -8.72 17.40
N LEU A 735 33.11 -7.59 16.73
CA LEU A 735 32.83 -7.52 15.30
C LEU A 735 34.05 -7.02 14.50
N PRO A 736 34.29 -7.55 13.30
CA PRO A 736 33.50 -8.60 12.63
C PRO A 736 33.71 -10.01 13.22
N LEU A 737 32.70 -10.86 13.09
CA LEU A 737 32.76 -12.26 13.50
C LEU A 737 33.67 -13.07 12.57
N SER A 738 34.33 -14.10 13.12
CA SER A 738 35.08 -15.05 12.30
C SER A 738 34.14 -15.91 11.45
N LYS A 739 34.45 -16.05 10.15
CA LYS A 739 33.73 -16.92 9.21
C LYS A 739 33.85 -18.43 9.51
N THR A 740 34.58 -18.81 10.55
CA THR A 740 34.69 -20.19 11.04
C THR A 740 34.24 -20.35 12.50
N ALA A 741 33.60 -19.33 13.08
CA ALA A 741 33.14 -19.38 14.46
C ALA A 741 31.96 -20.34 14.64
N LYS A 742 31.81 -20.85 15.87
CA LYS A 742 30.57 -21.43 16.35
C LYS A 742 29.68 -20.31 16.87
N VAL A 743 28.58 -20.03 16.18
CA VAL A 743 27.69 -18.89 16.45
C VAL A 743 26.34 -19.43 16.95
N TYR A 744 25.89 -18.91 18.08
CA TYR A 744 24.53 -19.15 18.59
C TYR A 744 23.63 -17.99 18.15
N VAL A 745 22.58 -18.26 17.37
CA VAL A 745 21.64 -17.24 16.88
C VAL A 745 20.30 -17.39 17.58
N ALA A 746 19.73 -16.29 18.04
CA ALA A 746 18.42 -16.22 18.69
C ALA A 746 17.69 -14.91 18.35
N GLY A 747 16.47 -14.76 18.88
CA GLY A 747 15.65 -13.56 18.77
C GLY A 747 14.54 -13.69 17.73
N SER A 748 13.48 -12.92 17.92
CA SER A 748 12.25 -12.96 17.12
C SER A 748 12.47 -12.68 15.63
N ASN A 749 13.46 -11.83 15.30
CA ASN A 749 13.66 -11.25 13.97
C ASN A 749 14.86 -11.88 13.22
N ALA A 750 15.47 -12.95 13.75
CA ALA A 750 16.60 -13.60 13.09
C ALA A 750 16.19 -14.32 11.80
N ASP A 751 15.01 -14.91 11.74
CA ASP A 751 14.52 -15.73 10.62
C ASP A 751 13.07 -15.38 10.27
N ASP A 752 12.81 -14.09 10.07
CA ASP A 752 11.48 -13.54 9.77
C ASP A 752 11.64 -12.42 8.72
N LEU A 753 11.31 -12.74 7.47
CA LEU A 753 11.49 -11.79 6.35
C LEU A 753 10.52 -10.62 6.48
N GLY A 754 9.29 -10.90 6.91
CA GLY A 754 8.27 -9.88 7.14
C GLY A 754 8.69 -8.82 8.15
N ASN A 755 9.30 -9.23 9.26
CA ASN A 755 9.78 -8.29 10.27
C ASN A 755 10.95 -7.42 9.78
N GLN A 756 11.84 -7.93 8.93
CA GLN A 756 12.95 -7.12 8.40
C GLN A 756 12.53 -6.18 7.26
N THR A 757 11.42 -6.44 6.56
CA THR A 757 10.88 -5.52 5.55
C THR A 757 9.94 -4.47 6.17
N GLY A 758 9.26 -4.79 7.28
CA GLY A 758 8.40 -3.85 7.99
C GLY A 758 7.09 -3.52 7.27
N GLY A 759 6.51 -2.36 7.60
CA GLY A 759 5.29 -1.85 6.96
C GLY A 759 5.46 -1.58 5.47
N TRP A 760 4.36 -1.32 4.77
CA TRP A 760 4.35 -1.09 3.32
C TRP A 760 5.06 -2.19 2.53
N THR A 761 4.88 -3.46 2.89
CA THR A 761 5.45 -4.59 2.12
C THR A 761 4.38 -5.62 1.87
N LEU A 762 3.98 -5.79 0.61
CA LEU A 762 2.83 -6.55 0.11
C LEU A 762 1.46 -6.09 0.62
N SER A 763 1.36 -5.72 1.89
CA SER A 763 0.18 -5.14 2.52
C SER A 763 0.53 -3.82 3.20
N TRP A 764 -0.49 -3.02 3.50
CA TRP A 764 -0.33 -1.73 4.16
C TRP A 764 0.50 -1.81 5.46
N GLN A 765 0.09 -2.68 6.39
CA GLN A 765 0.78 -2.85 7.68
C GLN A 765 2.02 -3.75 7.61
N GLY A 766 2.26 -4.39 6.46
CA GLY A 766 3.17 -5.54 6.38
C GLY A 766 2.63 -6.75 7.14
N GLN A 767 3.42 -7.82 7.22
CA GLN A 767 3.05 -9.02 7.96
C GLN A 767 4.31 -9.76 8.41
N SER A 768 4.36 -10.21 9.67
CA SER A 768 5.39 -11.13 10.15
C SER A 768 5.35 -12.49 9.44
N GLY A 769 6.50 -13.15 9.40
CA GLY A 769 6.67 -14.51 8.91
C GLY A 769 7.49 -14.58 7.62
N PRO A 770 7.16 -15.50 6.70
CA PRO A 770 8.00 -15.78 5.53
C PRO A 770 8.08 -14.61 4.54
N GLY A 771 7.17 -13.62 4.61
CA GLY A 771 7.23 -12.41 3.79
C GLY A 771 7.16 -12.66 2.27
N ASP A 772 7.84 -11.82 1.51
CA ASP A 772 7.98 -11.89 0.05
C ASP A 772 9.14 -12.82 -0.39
N VAL A 773 9.66 -12.66 -1.61
CA VAL A 773 10.89 -13.30 -2.09
C VAL A 773 12.12 -12.53 -1.59
N GLY A 774 12.91 -13.15 -0.71
CA GLY A 774 14.14 -12.57 -0.18
C GLY A 774 14.96 -13.53 0.67
N THR A 775 15.99 -12.99 1.32
CA THR A 775 16.88 -13.73 2.23
C THR A 775 16.74 -13.17 3.64
N THR A 776 16.34 -14.02 4.61
CA THR A 776 16.32 -13.63 6.03
C THR A 776 17.73 -13.35 6.55
N ILE A 777 17.86 -12.56 7.62
CA ILE A 777 19.17 -12.32 8.28
C ILE A 777 19.89 -13.64 8.63
N LEU A 778 19.20 -14.63 9.20
CA LEU A 778 19.77 -15.95 9.50
C LEU A 778 20.24 -16.69 8.25
N ALA A 779 19.43 -16.67 7.18
CA ALA A 779 19.82 -17.27 5.90
C ALA A 779 21.05 -16.55 5.32
N GLY A 780 21.10 -15.22 5.38
CA GLY A 780 22.24 -14.40 4.98
C GLY A 780 23.51 -14.75 5.75
N MET A 781 23.42 -14.94 7.07
CA MET A 781 24.57 -15.38 7.88
C MET A 781 25.13 -16.72 7.40
N LYS A 782 24.26 -17.69 7.09
CA LYS A 782 24.66 -19.00 6.57
C LYS A 782 25.30 -18.91 5.19
N GLN A 783 24.83 -18.00 4.33
CA GLN A 783 25.38 -17.78 3.00
C GLN A 783 26.75 -17.08 3.02
N VAL A 784 26.89 -16.00 3.80
CA VAL A 784 28.12 -15.18 3.85
C VAL A 784 29.25 -15.88 4.61
N ALA A 785 28.91 -16.75 5.58
CA ALA A 785 29.85 -17.52 6.38
C ALA A 785 29.55 -19.03 6.33
N PRO A 786 29.72 -19.70 5.17
CA PRO A 786 29.37 -21.11 5.00
C PRO A 786 30.25 -22.08 5.82
N HIS A 787 31.34 -21.57 6.41
CA HIS A 787 32.24 -22.32 7.28
C HIS A 787 32.00 -22.05 8.77
N ALA A 788 31.08 -21.16 9.12
CA ALA A 788 30.65 -20.97 10.50
C ALA A 788 29.69 -22.10 10.89
N THR A 789 29.76 -22.54 12.14
CA THR A 789 28.75 -23.46 12.69
C THR A 789 27.67 -22.63 13.34
N ILE A 790 26.53 -22.46 12.68
CA ILE A 790 25.40 -21.65 13.16
C ILE A 790 24.32 -22.56 13.75
N THR A 791 24.01 -22.38 15.03
CA THR A 791 22.82 -22.97 15.66
C THR A 791 21.81 -21.87 15.89
N TYR A 792 20.56 -22.08 15.44
CA TYR A 792 19.46 -21.14 15.65
C TYR A 792 18.46 -21.68 16.68
N SER A 793 18.05 -20.82 17.61
CA SER A 793 16.97 -21.06 18.56
C SER A 793 16.24 -19.74 18.82
N LYS A 794 15.06 -19.54 18.23
CA LYS A 794 14.29 -18.27 18.29
C LYS A 794 14.18 -17.71 19.72
N ASP A 795 13.75 -18.55 20.66
CA ASP A 795 13.54 -18.23 22.09
C ASP A 795 14.77 -18.51 22.98
N ALA A 796 15.93 -18.78 22.36
CA ALA A 796 17.14 -19.25 23.02
C ALA A 796 16.95 -20.51 23.91
N SER A 797 15.94 -21.36 23.69
CA SER A 797 15.72 -22.59 24.47
C SER A 797 16.83 -23.64 24.32
N ALA A 798 17.50 -23.72 23.16
CA ALA A 798 18.59 -24.65 22.92
C ALA A 798 19.81 -24.39 23.83
N PRO A 799 20.62 -25.41 24.18
CA PRO A 799 21.80 -25.24 25.04
C PRO A 799 22.80 -24.20 24.50
N THR A 800 23.23 -23.26 25.36
CA THR A 800 24.11 -22.13 25.01
C THR A 800 25.60 -22.41 25.24
N ALA A 801 25.98 -23.58 25.77
CA ALA A 801 27.37 -23.92 26.03
C ALA A 801 28.15 -24.28 24.74
N GLY A 802 29.42 -23.87 24.66
CA GLY A 802 30.35 -24.31 23.61
C GLY A 802 30.41 -23.47 22.33
N TYR A 803 29.74 -22.32 22.30
CA TYR A 803 29.78 -21.35 21.20
C TYR A 803 30.85 -20.29 21.44
N ASN A 804 31.37 -19.69 20.37
CA ASN A 804 32.34 -18.60 20.45
C ASN A 804 31.67 -17.25 20.74
N VAL A 805 30.47 -17.06 20.20
CA VAL A 805 29.71 -15.79 20.25
C VAL A 805 28.23 -16.07 20.05
N GLY A 806 27.40 -15.25 20.71
CA GLY A 806 25.95 -15.20 20.48
C GLY A 806 25.56 -14.02 19.59
N VAL A 807 24.56 -14.19 18.74
CA VAL A 807 23.91 -13.11 17.98
C VAL A 807 22.42 -13.15 18.26
N VAL A 808 21.86 -12.05 18.77
CA VAL A 808 20.44 -11.97 19.11
C VAL A 808 19.80 -10.88 18.25
N VAL A 809 18.89 -11.26 17.36
CA VAL A 809 18.22 -10.35 16.41
C VAL A 809 16.78 -10.16 16.86
N VAL A 810 16.46 -8.97 17.35
CA VAL A 810 15.20 -8.63 18.05
C VAL A 810 14.65 -7.32 17.53
N GLY A 811 13.44 -6.94 17.93
CA GLY A 811 12.94 -5.59 17.69
C GLY A 811 11.44 -5.57 17.46
N GLU A 812 11.00 -4.71 16.54
CA GLU A 812 9.58 -4.49 16.26
C GLU A 812 9.04 -5.51 15.24
N THR A 813 7.73 -5.67 15.23
CA THR A 813 6.96 -6.28 14.13
C THR A 813 6.51 -5.19 13.15
N PRO A 814 6.09 -5.53 11.92
CA PRO A 814 5.60 -4.55 10.94
C PRO A 814 4.44 -3.69 11.47
N TYR A 815 4.45 -2.42 11.06
CA TYR A 815 3.39 -1.44 11.27
C TYR A 815 3.50 -0.34 10.21
N ALA A 816 2.41 0.41 10.00
CA ALA A 816 2.42 1.63 9.21
C ALA A 816 1.47 2.68 9.80
N GLU A 817 1.82 3.95 9.61
CA GLU A 817 0.99 5.10 10.04
C GLU A 817 0.66 5.08 11.54
N GLY A 818 -0.43 5.70 11.95
CA GLY A 818 -0.83 5.77 13.35
C GLY A 818 -1.10 4.43 14.03
N VAL A 819 -1.17 3.31 13.30
CA VAL A 819 -1.17 1.97 13.93
C VAL A 819 0.15 1.73 14.65
N GLY A 820 1.27 2.19 14.07
CA GLY A 820 2.60 2.09 14.66
C GLY A 820 2.89 3.09 15.77
N ASP A 821 1.96 3.98 16.10
CA ASP A 821 2.16 4.98 17.15
C ASP A 821 2.42 4.31 18.51
N VAL A 822 3.43 4.80 19.23
CA VAL A 822 3.63 4.41 20.63
C VAL A 822 2.39 4.79 21.43
N GLY A 823 1.93 3.87 22.29
CA GLY A 823 0.68 4.02 23.03
C GLY A 823 -0.56 3.52 22.29
N ASN A 824 -0.45 3.15 21.01
CA ASN A 824 -1.51 2.48 20.24
C ASN A 824 -1.25 0.97 20.07
N GLY A 825 -0.90 0.28 21.16
CA GLY A 825 -0.49 -1.13 21.12
C GLY A 825 1.01 -1.34 20.83
N HIS A 826 1.74 -0.27 20.50
CA HIS A 826 3.18 -0.27 20.31
C HIS A 826 3.92 0.44 21.46
N THR A 827 5.17 0.07 21.67
CA THR A 827 6.08 0.64 22.69
C THR A 827 7.51 0.68 22.14
N LEU A 828 8.35 1.56 22.68
CA LEU A 828 9.78 1.58 22.38
C LEU A 828 10.57 0.45 23.08
N GLN A 829 9.90 -0.35 23.91
CA GLN A 829 10.51 -1.45 24.65
C GLN A 829 10.55 -2.74 23.82
N LEU A 830 11.57 -3.58 24.03
CA LEU A 830 11.56 -4.94 23.49
C LEU A 830 10.43 -5.78 24.09
N SER A 831 9.95 -6.76 23.32
CA SER A 831 9.03 -7.76 23.85
C SER A 831 9.67 -8.53 25.02
N VAL A 832 8.83 -9.04 25.94
CA VAL A 832 9.31 -9.84 27.08
C VAL A 832 10.10 -11.06 26.61
N ALA A 833 9.68 -11.68 25.49
CA ALA A 833 10.38 -12.83 24.90
C ALA A 833 11.76 -12.45 24.35
N ASP A 834 11.86 -11.33 23.64
CA ASP A 834 13.13 -10.85 23.09
C ASP A 834 14.09 -10.42 24.19
N ARG A 835 13.60 -9.73 25.22
CA ARG A 835 14.41 -9.40 26.40
C ARG A 835 14.96 -10.66 27.06
N ALA A 836 14.13 -11.69 27.25
CA ALA A 836 14.56 -12.96 27.83
C ALA A 836 15.61 -13.69 26.97
N ALA A 837 15.49 -13.62 25.64
CA ALA A 837 16.49 -14.18 24.72
C ALA A 837 17.83 -13.43 24.83
N VAL A 838 17.81 -12.10 24.90
CA VAL A 838 19.00 -11.26 25.13
C VAL A 838 19.67 -11.65 26.46
N ASP A 839 18.92 -11.63 27.57
CA ASP A 839 19.44 -11.94 28.91
C ASP A 839 20.11 -13.33 28.94
N LYS A 840 19.45 -14.33 28.33
CA LYS A 840 19.93 -15.72 28.32
C LYS A 840 21.21 -15.89 27.52
N VAL A 841 21.30 -15.29 26.34
CA VAL A 841 22.47 -15.44 25.45
C VAL A 841 23.65 -14.60 25.96
N CYS A 842 23.40 -13.33 26.30
CA CYS A 842 24.42 -12.41 26.79
C CYS A 842 24.95 -12.79 28.19
N GLY A 843 24.12 -13.41 29.03
CA GLY A 843 24.56 -13.98 30.30
C GLY A 843 25.43 -15.22 30.17
N ALA A 844 25.35 -15.94 29.04
CA ALA A 844 26.08 -17.19 28.82
C ALA A 844 27.41 -17.01 28.08
N MET A 845 27.52 -16.00 27.20
CA MET A 845 28.70 -15.75 26.36
C MET A 845 28.76 -14.29 25.89
N LYS A 846 29.87 -13.89 25.26
CA LYS A 846 29.90 -12.61 24.53
C LYS A 846 28.81 -12.62 23.46
N CYS A 847 27.95 -11.61 23.46
CA CYS A 847 26.86 -11.50 22.50
C CYS A 847 26.92 -10.20 21.69
N VAL A 848 26.36 -10.25 20.49
CA VAL A 848 26.00 -9.10 19.68
C VAL A 848 24.48 -9.03 19.64
N VAL A 849 23.90 -7.88 19.97
CA VAL A 849 22.45 -7.65 19.89
C VAL A 849 22.17 -6.73 18.69
N MET A 850 21.20 -7.11 17.87
CA MET A 850 20.81 -6.37 16.67
C MET A 850 19.33 -5.99 16.80
N THR A 851 18.99 -4.73 16.59
CA THR A 851 17.60 -4.25 16.60
C THR A 851 17.11 -4.03 15.17
N VAL A 852 16.13 -4.84 14.75
CA VAL A 852 15.34 -4.64 13.54
C VAL A 852 14.11 -3.83 13.95
N SER A 853 14.09 -2.55 13.60
CA SER A 853 13.07 -1.60 14.06
C SER A 853 12.95 -0.40 13.12
N GLY A 854 11.78 0.22 13.10
CA GLY A 854 11.55 1.42 12.28
C GLY A 854 12.12 2.71 12.89
N ARG A 855 12.72 2.61 14.08
CA ARG A 855 13.08 3.74 14.94
C ARG A 855 14.02 3.32 16.07
N PRO A 856 14.64 4.27 16.79
CA PRO A 856 15.35 3.99 18.04
C PRO A 856 14.44 3.29 19.08
N LEU A 857 14.94 2.21 19.68
CA LEU A 857 14.27 1.49 20.79
C LEU A 857 14.98 1.75 22.12
N ASP A 858 14.32 1.48 23.25
CA ASP A 858 14.98 1.51 24.55
C ASP A 858 15.92 0.30 24.70
N ILE A 859 17.21 0.58 24.51
CA ILE A 859 18.30 -0.38 24.63
C ILE A 859 19.17 -0.12 25.87
N THR A 860 18.76 0.77 26.77
CA THR A 860 19.61 1.16 27.91
C THR A 860 20.00 -0.01 28.80
N GLY A 861 19.10 -0.97 28.99
CA GLY A 861 19.38 -2.22 29.71
C GLY A 861 20.28 -3.19 28.95
N ILE A 862 20.37 -3.08 27.61
CA ILE A 862 21.12 -3.99 26.74
C ILE A 862 22.58 -3.54 26.60
N VAL A 863 22.80 -2.22 26.48
CA VAL A 863 24.12 -1.65 26.21
C VAL A 863 25.19 -2.11 27.22
N PRO A 864 24.95 -2.20 28.54
CA PRO A 864 25.96 -2.69 29.48
C PRO A 864 26.29 -4.18 29.33
N GLU A 865 25.31 -5.00 28.94
CA GLU A 865 25.39 -6.47 28.91
C GLU A 865 25.99 -6.99 27.59
N ALA A 866 25.72 -6.32 26.47
CA ALA A 866 26.14 -6.76 25.15
C ALA A 866 27.59 -6.37 24.82
N ALA A 867 28.32 -7.25 24.12
CA ALA A 867 29.65 -6.92 23.59
C ALA A 867 29.54 -6.06 22.32
N GLY A 868 28.55 -6.32 21.47
CA GLY A 868 28.21 -5.50 20.31
C GLY A 868 26.74 -5.12 20.28
N VAL A 869 26.44 -3.92 19.79
CA VAL A 869 25.05 -3.46 19.55
C VAL A 869 24.98 -2.85 18.15
N VAL A 870 24.03 -3.30 17.34
CA VAL A 870 23.81 -2.84 15.96
C VAL A 870 22.36 -2.40 15.80
N ALA A 871 22.16 -1.21 15.25
CA ALA A 871 20.86 -0.82 14.72
C ALA A 871 20.78 -1.28 13.27
N SER A 872 19.83 -2.18 12.99
CA SER A 872 19.64 -2.79 11.68
C SER A 872 18.49 -2.21 10.88
N TRP A 873 17.70 -1.33 11.50
CA TRP A 873 16.53 -0.67 10.91
C TRP A 873 15.54 -1.70 10.35
N LEU A 874 14.93 -1.39 9.21
CA LEU A 874 14.16 -2.32 8.38
C LEU A 874 14.94 -2.52 7.07
N PRO A 875 15.84 -3.53 6.97
CA PRO A 875 16.83 -3.62 5.90
C PRO A 875 16.30 -4.15 4.55
N GLY A 876 15.01 -4.39 4.39
CA GLY A 876 14.42 -4.87 3.14
C GLY A 876 14.60 -6.37 2.91
N THR A 877 14.57 -6.84 1.65
CA THR A 877 14.58 -8.27 1.32
C THR A 877 15.97 -8.92 1.41
N GLU A 878 17.04 -8.13 1.45
CA GLU A 878 18.41 -8.61 1.25
C GLU A 878 19.18 -8.76 2.58
N GLY A 879 18.73 -9.68 3.44
CA GLY A 879 19.35 -9.95 4.77
C GLY A 879 20.82 -10.39 4.72
N GLU A 880 21.34 -10.71 3.53
CA GLU A 880 22.76 -10.92 3.27
C GLU A 880 23.59 -9.66 3.49
N GLY A 881 23.06 -8.46 3.22
CA GLY A 881 23.76 -7.20 3.46
C GLY A 881 24.02 -6.97 4.95
N VAL A 882 23.06 -7.34 5.80
CA VAL A 882 23.22 -7.35 7.26
C VAL A 882 24.32 -8.33 7.69
N ALA A 883 24.35 -9.52 7.08
CA ALA A 883 25.37 -10.52 7.35
C ALA A 883 26.77 -10.12 6.84
N ASP A 884 26.85 -9.37 5.74
CA ASP A 884 28.11 -8.92 5.15
C ASP A 884 28.93 -8.10 6.13
N VAL A 885 28.30 -7.16 6.85
CA VAL A 885 29.00 -6.35 7.86
C VAL A 885 29.31 -7.16 9.12
N LEU A 886 28.41 -8.07 9.52
CA LEU A 886 28.57 -8.91 10.69
C LEU A 886 29.82 -9.81 10.59
N PHE A 887 30.08 -10.38 9.41
CA PHE A 887 31.22 -11.26 9.14
C PHE A 887 32.38 -10.57 8.38
N GLY A 888 32.33 -9.24 8.24
CA GLY A 888 33.41 -8.43 7.67
C GLY A 888 33.67 -8.66 6.18
N ALA A 889 32.66 -9.05 5.42
CA ALA A 889 32.67 -8.95 3.96
C ALA A 889 32.61 -7.49 3.51
N ASN A 890 31.79 -6.69 4.20
CA ASN A 890 31.73 -5.24 4.10
C ASN A 890 32.06 -4.61 5.47
N PRO A 891 32.57 -3.36 5.52
CA PRO A 891 32.73 -2.66 6.78
C PRO A 891 31.41 -2.05 7.26
N PHE A 892 31.27 -1.86 8.58
CA PHE A 892 30.24 -0.98 9.12
C PHE A 892 30.57 0.47 8.73
N THR A 893 29.60 1.15 8.11
CA THR A 893 29.75 2.53 7.63
C THR A 893 28.61 3.45 8.06
N GLY A 894 27.45 2.87 8.42
CA GLY A 894 26.23 3.58 8.75
C GLY A 894 26.38 4.50 9.96
N ARG A 895 25.58 5.57 9.96
CA ARG A 895 25.53 6.59 11.00
C ARG A 895 24.08 6.88 11.39
N LEU A 896 23.83 7.09 12.68
CA LEU A 896 22.49 7.36 13.19
C LEU A 896 21.79 8.52 12.45
N PRO A 897 20.68 8.29 11.73
CA PRO A 897 19.86 9.32 11.09
C PRO A 897 18.95 10.04 12.10
N GLU A 898 18.77 9.48 13.29
CA GLU A 898 18.01 10.01 14.39
C GLU A 898 18.82 9.93 15.70
N THR A 899 18.50 10.80 16.64
CA THR A 899 19.03 10.77 17.99
C THR A 899 18.55 9.52 18.72
N TRP A 900 19.44 8.83 19.44
CA TRP A 900 19.03 7.70 20.28
C TRP A 900 18.82 8.17 21.72
N ALA A 901 17.57 8.28 22.18
CA ALA A 901 17.27 8.71 23.53
C ALA A 901 17.73 7.70 24.61
N LYS A 902 18.04 8.20 25.82
CA LYS A 902 18.30 7.36 27.01
C LYS A 902 17.01 6.84 27.64
N ALA A 903 15.90 7.53 27.44
CA ALA A 903 14.61 7.14 27.96
C ALA A 903 13.52 7.83 27.16
N GLU A 904 12.37 7.18 27.08
CA GLU A 904 11.17 7.75 26.44
C GLU A 904 10.75 9.10 27.05
N SER A 905 11.07 9.35 28.33
CA SER A 905 10.78 10.62 28.99
C SER A 905 11.62 11.80 28.48
N GLN A 906 12.66 11.56 27.69
CA GLN A 906 13.41 12.62 27.00
C GLN A 906 12.71 13.11 25.73
N LEU A 907 11.70 12.38 25.24
CA LEU A 907 11.12 12.65 23.92
C LEU A 907 10.12 13.81 23.95
N PRO A 908 10.16 14.71 22.95
CA PRO A 908 11.11 14.72 21.82
C PRO A 908 12.51 15.24 22.21
N ILE A 909 13.57 14.63 21.66
CA ILE A 909 14.97 15.09 21.76
C ILE A 909 15.66 14.96 20.40
N ASN A 910 16.27 16.04 19.92
CA ASN A 910 16.81 16.11 18.56
C ASN A 910 18.09 16.95 18.47
N VAL A 911 18.85 16.75 17.39
CA VAL A 911 19.95 17.64 17.02
C VAL A 911 19.48 19.10 16.94
N GLY A 912 20.29 19.99 17.51
CA GLY A 912 20.00 21.42 17.62
C GLY A 912 19.28 21.84 18.90
N ASP A 913 18.78 20.90 19.72
CA ASP A 913 18.14 21.23 20.98
C ASP A 913 19.13 21.85 21.99
N ALA A 914 18.63 22.83 22.76
CA ALA A 914 19.45 23.55 23.74
C ALA A 914 19.99 22.63 24.85
N THR A 915 19.23 21.61 25.22
CA THR A 915 19.66 20.51 26.10
C THR A 915 19.67 19.23 25.28
N TYR A 916 20.85 18.75 24.95
CA TYR A 916 21.02 17.57 24.09
C TYR A 916 21.94 16.56 24.78
N ASP A 917 21.32 15.61 25.48
CA ASP A 917 22.01 14.56 26.25
C ASP A 917 21.44 13.16 25.93
N PRO A 918 21.69 12.64 24.71
CA PRO A 918 21.19 11.36 24.26
C PRO A 918 22.03 10.17 24.75
N LEU A 919 21.55 8.95 24.53
CA LEU A 919 22.34 7.72 24.72
C LEU A 919 23.41 7.62 23.63
N TYR A 920 23.02 7.87 22.38
CA TYR A 920 23.91 8.05 21.24
C TYR A 920 23.45 9.28 20.44
N ALA A 921 24.39 10.18 20.15
CA ALA A 921 24.10 11.39 19.39
C ALA A 921 23.79 11.09 17.91
N TYR A 922 23.04 11.98 17.27
CA TYR A 922 22.87 12.02 15.82
C TYR A 922 24.22 11.88 15.10
N GLY A 923 24.23 10.99 14.12
CA GLY A 923 25.38 10.52 13.34
C GLY A 923 26.49 9.79 14.11
N TRP A 924 26.20 9.28 15.30
CA TRP A 924 26.99 8.22 15.91
C TRP A 924 27.02 6.97 15.01
N GLY A 925 28.15 6.27 14.95
CA GLY A 925 28.29 5.05 14.17
C GLY A 925 29.74 4.62 14.07
N LEU A 926 30.10 3.53 14.75
CA LEU A 926 31.46 2.99 14.73
C LEU A 926 31.73 2.30 13.40
N ARG A 927 32.98 2.37 12.95
CA ARG A 927 33.43 1.75 11.70
C ARG A 927 34.37 0.57 11.93
N THR A 928 34.43 -0.32 10.96
CA THR A 928 35.33 -1.49 10.98
C THR A 928 36.37 -1.51 9.85
N ASP A 929 36.32 -0.56 8.90
CA ASP A 929 37.34 -0.38 7.88
C ASP A 929 38.59 0.36 8.41
N ASN A 930 39.68 0.25 7.64
CA ASN A 930 40.95 0.86 7.97
C ASN A 930 40.95 2.36 7.61
N GLY A 931 40.90 3.24 8.63
CA GLY A 931 40.86 4.69 8.44
C GLY A 931 42.05 5.26 7.66
N ARG A 932 43.25 4.66 7.79
CA ARG A 932 44.43 5.07 7.00
C ARG A 932 44.23 4.80 5.51
N ASN A 933 43.72 3.62 5.15
CA ASN A 933 43.47 3.24 3.76
C ASN A 933 42.38 4.12 3.14
N ARG A 934 41.33 4.45 3.90
CA ARG A 934 40.28 5.39 3.46
C ARG A 934 40.85 6.76 3.14
N LEU A 935 41.75 7.27 4.00
CA LEU A 935 42.41 8.55 3.79
C LEU A 935 43.38 8.54 2.60
N ASP A 936 44.05 7.40 2.36
CA ASP A 936 44.92 7.18 1.21
C ASP A 936 44.13 7.19 -0.10
N ALA A 937 42.97 6.51 -0.12
CA ALA A 937 42.09 6.45 -1.28
C ALA A 937 41.52 7.82 -1.67
N VAL A 938 41.00 8.59 -0.70
CA VAL A 938 40.46 9.93 -1.01
C VAL A 938 41.56 10.92 -1.44
N ARG A 939 42.78 10.80 -0.88
CA ARG A 939 43.92 11.58 -1.38
C ARG A 939 44.17 11.31 -2.86
N ASP A 940 44.14 10.05 -3.27
CA ASP A 940 44.41 9.67 -4.67
C ASP A 940 43.29 10.10 -5.61
N GLN A 941 42.03 10.02 -5.19
CA GLN A 941 40.89 10.58 -5.92
C GLN A 941 41.07 12.08 -6.14
N LEU A 942 41.37 12.84 -5.07
CA LEU A 942 41.60 14.28 -5.14
C LEU A 942 42.82 14.64 -5.99
N ALA A 943 43.88 13.84 -5.97
CA ALA A 943 45.07 14.04 -6.81
C ALA A 943 44.77 13.94 -8.31
N GLY A 944 43.72 13.21 -8.69
CA GLY A 944 43.19 13.17 -10.05
C GLY A 944 42.50 14.45 -10.51
N VAL A 945 42.13 15.36 -9.59
CA VAL A 945 41.48 16.62 -9.93
C VAL A 945 42.53 17.68 -10.27
N HIS A 946 42.76 17.88 -11.57
CA HIS A 946 43.77 18.83 -12.06
C HIS A 946 43.25 20.27 -12.16
N GLY A 947 44.14 21.24 -11.93
CA GLY A 947 43.87 22.67 -12.15
C GLY A 947 43.21 23.40 -10.97
N ASP A 948 43.05 22.74 -9.82
CA ASP A 948 42.55 23.34 -8.59
C ASP A 948 43.66 23.39 -7.53
N ARG A 949 44.07 24.61 -7.15
CA ARG A 949 45.17 24.83 -6.19
C ARG A 949 44.79 24.42 -4.76
N ASP A 950 43.51 24.55 -4.42
CA ASP A 950 43.01 24.29 -3.07
C ASP A 950 42.89 22.77 -2.89
N ILE A 951 42.45 22.03 -3.92
CA ILE A 951 42.56 20.56 -3.93
C ILE A 951 44.02 20.09 -3.86
N ALA A 952 44.95 20.69 -4.60
CA ALA A 952 46.37 20.33 -4.50
C ALA A 952 46.94 20.56 -3.08
N ALA A 953 46.50 21.62 -2.40
CA ALA A 953 46.83 21.86 -1.00
C ALA A 953 46.23 20.81 -0.06
N ALA A 954 44.97 20.40 -0.30
CA ALA A 954 44.32 19.32 0.44
C ALA A 954 45.08 18.00 0.28
N VAL A 955 45.43 17.62 -0.95
CA VAL A 955 46.24 16.42 -1.24
C VAL A 955 47.57 16.43 -0.48
N SER A 956 48.25 17.58 -0.43
CA SER A 956 49.48 17.73 0.35
C SER A 956 49.26 17.53 1.85
N ALA A 957 48.17 18.08 2.40
CA ALA A 957 47.81 17.91 3.81
C ALA A 957 47.45 16.45 4.14
N LEU A 958 46.67 15.78 3.29
CA LEU A 958 46.37 14.35 3.41
C LEU A 958 47.63 13.48 3.30
N GLY A 959 48.56 13.84 2.42
CA GLY A 959 49.88 13.20 2.35
C GLY A 959 50.65 13.29 3.67
N ARG A 960 50.59 14.43 4.38
CA ARG A 960 51.15 14.55 5.74
C ARG A 960 50.40 13.66 6.73
N ALA A 961 49.06 13.69 6.71
CA ALA A 961 48.22 12.89 7.60
C ALA A 961 48.54 11.38 7.56
N LEU A 962 49.00 10.88 6.42
CA LEU A 962 49.33 9.46 6.18
C LEU A 962 50.73 9.02 6.67
N THR A 963 51.45 9.89 7.37
CA THR A 963 52.78 9.62 7.94
C THR A 963 52.77 8.32 8.76
N PRO A 964 53.59 7.29 8.42
CA PRO A 964 53.51 5.96 9.03
C PRO A 964 53.58 5.93 10.55
N GLY A 965 54.31 6.87 11.18
CA GLY A 965 54.45 6.95 12.64
C GLY A 965 53.19 7.38 13.39
N TRP A 966 52.18 7.94 12.69
CA TRP A 966 50.95 8.46 13.28
C TRP A 966 49.80 7.45 13.30
N TRP A 967 50.02 6.23 12.82
CA TRP A 967 49.00 5.18 12.69
C TRP A 967 49.43 3.88 13.37
N ASN A 968 48.46 3.13 13.87
CA ASN A 968 48.63 1.74 14.30
C ASN A 968 48.57 0.80 13.10
N LYS A 969 49.01 -0.45 13.30
CA LYS A 969 49.01 -1.47 12.23
C LYS A 969 47.61 -1.83 11.73
N ASP A 970 46.61 -1.73 12.60
CA ASP A 970 45.20 -1.97 12.28
C ASP A 970 44.54 -0.79 11.55
N GLY A 971 45.26 0.31 11.33
CA GLY A 971 44.74 1.50 10.65
C GLY A 971 44.04 2.50 11.56
N THR A 972 44.00 2.27 12.87
CA THR A 972 43.55 3.27 13.83
C THR A 972 44.61 4.34 14.05
N VAL A 973 44.18 5.54 14.44
CA VAL A 973 45.08 6.68 14.65
C VAL A 973 45.88 6.50 15.95
N ARG A 974 47.21 6.63 15.85
CA ARG A 974 48.15 6.58 16.99
C ARG A 974 48.45 7.98 17.53
N ASP A 975 48.64 8.97 16.65
CA ASP A 975 48.90 10.37 17.03
C ASP A 975 47.73 11.25 16.57
N ALA A 976 46.69 11.30 17.40
CA ALA A 976 45.46 12.04 17.11
C ALA A 976 45.71 13.53 16.87
N LYS A 977 46.65 14.15 17.59
CA LYS A 977 46.93 15.59 17.46
C LYS A 977 47.47 15.91 16.08
N GLN A 978 48.42 15.12 15.58
CA GLN A 978 49.02 15.34 14.26
C GLN A 978 48.02 15.03 13.13
N VAL A 979 47.28 13.93 13.24
CA VAL A 979 46.28 13.55 12.22
C VAL A 979 45.17 14.59 12.16
N LEU A 980 44.53 14.94 13.28
CA LEU A 980 43.45 15.94 13.29
C LEU A 980 43.91 17.30 12.77
N GLY A 981 45.13 17.74 13.10
CA GLY A 981 45.70 18.98 12.54
C GLY A 981 45.85 18.94 11.02
N ALA A 982 46.35 17.83 10.48
CA ALA A 982 46.48 17.66 9.03
C ALA A 982 45.12 17.53 8.32
N LEU A 983 44.13 16.88 8.94
CA LEU A 983 42.76 16.83 8.43
C LEU A 983 42.13 18.22 8.40
N GLN A 984 42.33 19.04 9.44
CA GLN A 984 41.85 20.42 9.46
C GLN A 984 42.48 21.26 8.34
N ASP A 985 43.78 21.12 8.10
CA ASP A 985 44.45 21.78 6.97
C ASP A 985 43.85 21.36 5.62
N ALA A 986 43.54 20.06 5.47
CA ALA A 986 42.93 19.53 4.26
C ALA A 986 41.52 20.08 4.04
N THR A 987 40.65 20.00 5.04
CA THR A 987 39.26 20.46 4.92
C THR A 987 39.15 21.98 4.85
N ASN A 988 40.05 22.74 5.46
CA ASN A 988 40.15 24.20 5.24
C ASN A 988 40.38 24.52 3.74
N ALA A 989 41.15 23.67 3.04
CA ALA A 989 41.38 23.84 1.62
C ALA A 989 40.19 23.39 0.78
N LEU A 990 39.59 22.23 1.11
CA LEU A 990 38.37 21.74 0.44
C LEU A 990 37.21 22.75 0.56
N ASN A 991 37.01 23.38 1.72
CA ASN A 991 35.99 24.42 1.91
C ASN A 991 36.17 25.67 1.02
N ARG A 992 37.33 25.86 0.37
CA ARG A 992 37.56 26.93 -0.62
C ARG A 992 37.44 26.45 -2.07
N SER A 993 37.40 25.15 -2.29
CA SER A 993 37.19 24.51 -3.58
C SER A 993 35.70 24.47 -3.92
N ARG A 994 35.40 24.20 -5.19
CA ARG A 994 34.03 23.92 -5.69
C ARG A 994 33.98 22.69 -6.58
N ARG A 995 35.04 21.86 -6.52
CA ARG A 995 35.26 20.72 -7.42
C ARG A 995 35.38 19.39 -6.68
N ASP A 996 35.43 19.45 -5.37
CA ASP A 996 35.27 18.34 -4.46
C ASP A 996 33.81 17.90 -4.39
N THR A 997 33.60 16.66 -3.96
CA THR A 997 32.27 16.06 -3.78
C THR A 997 32.01 15.79 -2.30
N PHE A 998 30.73 15.63 -1.94
CA PHE A 998 30.33 15.24 -0.59
C PHE A 998 31.05 13.96 -0.11
N ASP A 999 31.20 12.95 -0.97
CA ASP A 999 31.87 11.70 -0.61
C ASP A 999 33.35 11.90 -0.26
N GLN A 1000 34.03 12.80 -0.99
CA GLN A 1000 35.42 13.13 -0.72
C GLN A 1000 35.55 13.84 0.64
N ASP A 1001 34.69 14.83 0.90
CA ASP A 1001 34.63 15.51 2.19
C ASP A 1001 34.29 14.55 3.33
N ASN A 1002 33.28 13.70 3.15
CA ASN A 1002 32.85 12.70 4.12
C ASN A 1002 33.95 11.67 4.41
N ALA A 1003 34.71 11.24 3.40
CA ALA A 1003 35.84 10.33 3.59
C ALA A 1003 36.95 10.95 4.47
N VAL A 1004 37.22 12.25 4.33
CA VAL A 1004 38.17 12.97 5.20
C VAL A 1004 37.62 13.16 6.61
N VAL A 1005 36.39 13.68 6.73
CA VAL A 1005 35.73 13.96 8.02
C VAL A 1005 35.51 12.69 8.84
N SER A 1006 35.21 11.57 8.19
CA SER A 1006 35.00 10.29 8.88
C SER A 1006 36.21 9.82 9.69
N VAL A 1007 37.44 10.12 9.26
CA VAL A 1007 38.63 9.79 10.06
C VAL A 1007 38.68 10.62 11.34
N ALA A 1008 38.32 11.91 11.28
CA ALA A 1008 38.22 12.75 12.47
C ALA A 1008 37.10 12.25 13.41
N ARG A 1009 36.01 11.74 12.84
CA ARG A 1009 34.88 11.14 13.58
C ARG A 1009 35.31 9.88 14.32
N ASP A 1010 36.02 8.97 13.66
CA ASP A 1010 36.54 7.75 14.26
C ASP A 1010 37.41 8.06 15.49
N VAL A 1011 38.28 9.07 15.38
CA VAL A 1011 39.15 9.53 16.49
C VAL A 1011 38.33 10.06 17.66
N ALA A 1012 37.32 10.90 17.39
CA ALA A 1012 36.46 11.47 18.42
C ALA A 1012 35.60 10.40 19.10
N GLN A 1013 34.91 9.55 18.33
CA GLN A 1013 34.03 8.50 18.85
C GLN A 1013 34.80 7.43 19.62
N ALA A 1014 35.99 7.03 19.16
CA ALA A 1014 36.85 6.11 19.91
C ALA A 1014 37.24 6.69 21.28
N ARG A 1015 37.47 8.01 21.38
CA ARG A 1015 37.74 8.66 22.67
C ARG A 1015 36.50 8.73 23.55
N ILE A 1016 35.33 9.06 22.98
CA ILE A 1016 34.04 9.10 23.69
C ILE A 1016 33.70 7.73 24.26
N ALA A 1017 33.80 6.66 23.45
CA ALA A 1017 33.54 5.30 23.88
C ALA A 1017 34.45 4.86 25.05
N ASN A 1018 35.71 5.31 25.07
CA ASN A 1018 36.66 5.04 26.16
C ASN A 1018 36.36 5.85 27.44
N GLY A 1019 35.81 7.07 27.32
CA GLY A 1019 35.40 7.90 28.46
C GLY A 1019 34.09 7.45 29.12
N GLY A 1020 33.37 6.50 28.50
CA GLY A 1020 32.13 5.93 29.04
C GLY A 1020 30.97 6.94 29.12
N PRO A 1021 29.96 6.67 29.98
CA PRO A 1021 28.74 7.49 30.06
C PRO A 1021 28.96 8.97 30.40
N ALA A 1022 30.09 9.32 31.04
CA ALA A 1022 30.41 10.70 31.41
C ALA A 1022 30.85 11.57 30.21
N ALA A 1023 31.27 10.96 29.10
CA ALA A 1023 31.74 11.69 27.93
C ALA A 1023 30.59 12.24 27.05
N MET A 1024 29.46 11.54 27.00
CA MET A 1024 28.34 11.89 26.10
C MET A 1024 27.76 13.29 26.37
N PRO A 1025 27.45 13.70 27.63
CA PRO A 1025 26.93 15.05 27.91
C PRO A 1025 27.88 16.19 27.52
N LEU A 1026 29.19 15.92 27.40
CA LEU A 1026 30.20 16.92 27.04
C LEU A 1026 30.40 17.05 25.52
N THR A 1027 29.97 16.05 24.76
CA THR A 1027 30.37 15.86 23.36
C THR A 1027 29.21 15.71 22.38
N ALA A 1028 28.02 15.31 22.82
CA ALA A 1028 26.89 15.00 21.94
C ALA A 1028 26.54 16.12 20.96
N SER A 1029 26.40 17.36 21.44
CA SER A 1029 26.10 18.49 20.55
C SER A 1029 27.26 18.79 19.58
N LEU A 1030 28.52 18.55 19.98
CA LEU A 1030 29.67 18.78 19.10
C LEU A 1030 29.70 17.77 17.96
N THR A 1031 29.46 16.49 18.24
CA THR A 1031 29.43 15.45 17.22
C THR A 1031 28.23 15.61 16.29
N ALA A 1032 27.04 15.87 16.84
CA ALA A 1032 25.84 16.07 16.04
C ALA A 1032 25.94 17.32 15.15
N ASN A 1033 26.44 18.45 15.69
CA ASN A 1033 26.66 19.66 14.90
C ASN A 1033 27.77 19.49 13.85
N ALA A 1034 28.74 18.59 14.07
CA ALA A 1034 29.74 18.27 13.06
C ALA A 1034 29.13 17.55 11.85
N GLU A 1035 28.16 16.66 12.08
CA GLU A 1035 27.42 16.04 10.98
C GLU A 1035 26.61 17.07 10.20
N HIS A 1036 25.83 17.92 10.89
CA HIS A 1036 25.10 19.00 10.24
C HIS A 1036 26.03 19.91 9.42
N ALA A 1037 27.21 20.25 9.97
CA ALA A 1037 28.21 21.05 9.26
C ALA A 1037 28.70 20.35 7.98
N LEU A 1038 28.98 19.04 8.02
CA LEU A 1038 29.35 18.26 6.83
C LEU A 1038 28.21 18.24 5.80
N LEU A 1039 26.98 17.94 6.21
CA LEU A 1039 25.80 17.88 5.33
C LEU A 1039 25.50 19.24 4.66
N THR A 1040 25.87 20.34 5.32
CA THR A 1040 25.72 21.70 4.79
C THR A 1040 26.97 22.23 4.07
N GLY A 1041 27.89 21.34 3.67
CA GLY A 1041 29.07 21.70 2.86
C GLY A 1041 30.15 22.46 3.61
N ARG A 1042 30.32 22.21 4.92
CA ARG A 1042 31.34 22.82 5.79
C ARG A 1042 32.22 21.75 6.45
N PRO A 1043 33.05 21.02 5.68
CA PRO A 1043 33.89 19.94 6.20
C PRO A 1043 34.96 20.43 7.19
N ASP A 1044 35.40 21.68 7.06
CA ASP A 1044 36.35 22.34 7.97
C ASP A 1044 35.75 22.56 9.37
N GLN A 1045 34.51 23.02 9.42
CA GLN A 1045 33.77 23.17 10.67
C GLN A 1045 33.49 21.81 11.31
N ALA A 1046 33.17 20.79 10.50
CA ALA A 1046 32.98 19.43 10.99
C ALA A 1046 34.23 18.88 11.69
N VAL A 1047 35.41 18.97 11.06
CA VAL A 1047 36.69 18.53 11.69
C VAL A 1047 37.00 19.33 12.96
N SER A 1048 36.74 20.63 12.97
CA SER A 1048 36.95 21.49 14.14
C SER A 1048 36.09 21.06 15.33
N LEU A 1049 34.81 20.80 15.10
CA LEU A 1049 33.87 20.34 16.12
C LEU A 1049 34.23 18.95 16.64
N LEU A 1050 34.62 18.02 15.77
CA LEU A 1050 35.09 16.68 16.15
C LEU A 1050 36.40 16.73 16.96
N THR A 1051 37.30 17.65 16.63
CA THR A 1051 38.54 17.89 17.40
C THR A 1051 38.24 18.42 18.80
N GLN A 1052 37.24 19.30 18.93
CA GLN A 1052 36.75 19.77 20.22
C GLN A 1052 36.09 18.63 21.02
N ALA A 1053 35.29 17.78 20.37
CA ALA A 1053 34.68 16.62 21.00
C ALA A 1053 35.74 15.65 21.53
N TYR A 1054 36.77 15.34 20.74
CA TYR A 1054 37.92 14.54 21.16
C TYR A 1054 38.60 15.12 22.41
N THR A 1055 38.82 16.44 22.43
CA THR A 1055 39.47 17.12 23.56
C THR A 1055 38.62 17.05 24.82
N LYS A 1056 37.31 17.32 24.72
CA LYS A 1056 36.38 17.28 25.86
C LYS A 1056 36.16 15.86 26.39
N ALA A 1057 36.10 14.86 25.51
CA ALA A 1057 36.01 13.46 25.91
C ALA A 1057 37.22 13.01 26.75
N GLY A 1058 38.38 13.67 26.61
CA GLY A 1058 39.54 13.41 27.46
C GLY A 1058 39.47 14.00 28.87
N LEU A 1059 38.46 14.83 29.17
CA LEU A 1059 38.19 15.39 30.50
C LEU A 1059 37.24 14.51 31.33
N ALA A 1060 36.47 13.65 30.67
CA ALA A 1060 35.68 12.58 31.27
C ALA A 1060 36.59 11.37 31.56
#